data_AF-B7VPT8-F1
#
_entry.id   AF-B7VPT8-F1
#
_cell.length_a   1.000
_cell.length_b   1.000
_cell.length_c   1.000
_cell.angle_alpha   90.00
_cell.angle_beta   90.00
_cell.angle_gamma   90.00
#
_symmetry.space_group_name_H-M   'P 1'
#
loop_
_entity.id
_entity.type
_entity.pdbx_description
1 polymer ?
#
loop_
_entity_poly.entity_id
_entity_poly.type
_entity_poly.pdbx_seq_one_letter_code
_entity_poly.pdbx_strand_id
1 'polypeptide(L)'
;MSFTVLGMLLFSVLITFTSHANELDFKRISDFEYGMVATDSPIDTVIHTEYEWKPIVTCIPKPNQSCWFKLSISSDDLSIYNHLVWKSLSSRSGELFFVNQDGITVGDFSFEYYRSLKLKQDFKYRYFLVKFAKGKTVNTSALLVKEQKLKQALVMKDGVILALFILSSAISLVYVYFAWPIKRFKTLFMTCYILLFSIFYMYKFGFLWDGYDKKGTYVIDFFRSDYWFVSYSLSLVCIYLMLVFSSCDRVNTKHLLTCFLFVFLQVLSIYVNLSVLVSFLISTILSAVVIAFCLIAKEVKNKKQIIISYLSCFVMSVISLESSMSLSLTSGYYYLIQTLFYLSHASFVIACVYDLGELRVINLGDYKKLLSSSDKDFMTGLYNRKSIEYKKVIEFSCCYYYIDANQLKFLNDSQGHHVGDRMLINLAMRFKKIAARGIGQAYRVGGDEFVLICQTSVSEELLHYLLEQNLTQETENALSFSFGRYRSGPNESVEDCIYKAEYCCRKAKSNNEPYQDWQQQDGVMLYSLPNLREEAVELLNSDRLLCFAQKIHSLKGVASSYELLCRLKMEDEEGREKIVSAGELLDVVASHGLEKELDSRMLTYAIGLLEHYSTIQLSLNFSVKTIFDMSVIDRLCHLPPYIRSRLCVEVTELVFYRADEKFRKIVERLQHHQIIVALDDFGSGYSSYSILSEGCFDTIKLDGSLVENINSSDFKKKMVHSLVELAEMSQTKVVAERVETIEELRTLETLGIDFIQGFYIHRPTLAIELFDNMEKEARESEKAERNLICGLTS
;
A
#
# COMPACT_ATOMS: atom_id res chain seq x y z
N MET A 1 -31.54 19.46 4.60
CA MET A 1 -32.89 19.62 4.02
C MET A 1 -32.92 20.45 2.72
N SER A 2 -31.78 20.82 2.12
CA SER A 2 -31.70 21.66 0.90
C SER A 2 -31.39 20.91 -0.41
N PHE A 3 -30.88 19.69 -0.36
CA PHE A 3 -30.54 18.91 -1.57
C PHE A 3 -31.74 18.23 -2.24
N THR A 4 -32.76 17.84 -1.47
CA THR A 4 -33.96 17.18 -1.98
C THR A 4 -34.89 18.13 -2.72
N VAL A 5 -35.07 19.36 -2.22
CA VAL A 5 -35.91 20.38 -2.87
C VAL A 5 -35.29 20.85 -4.20
N LEU A 6 -33.97 21.03 -4.24
CA LEU A 6 -33.24 21.34 -5.47
C LEU A 6 -33.31 20.16 -6.46
N GLY A 7 -33.14 18.92 -5.98
CA GLY A 7 -33.30 17.71 -6.78
C GLY A 7 -34.69 17.55 -7.41
N MET A 8 -35.77 17.91 -6.70
CA MET A 8 -37.14 17.83 -7.22
C MET A 8 -37.46 18.93 -8.26
N LEU A 9 -36.98 20.17 -8.03
CA LEU A 9 -37.05 21.24 -9.04
C LEU A 9 -36.24 20.89 -10.31
N LEU A 10 -35.11 20.20 -10.15
CA LEU A 10 -34.25 19.75 -11.26
C LEU A 10 -34.87 18.58 -12.04
N PHE A 11 -35.51 17.63 -11.35
CA PHE A 11 -36.20 16.51 -11.99
C PHE A 11 -37.41 17.00 -12.81
N SER A 12 -38.11 18.04 -12.34
CA SER A 12 -39.22 18.63 -13.08
C SER A 12 -38.77 19.36 -14.35
N VAL A 13 -37.63 20.07 -14.31
CA VAL A 13 -37.01 20.74 -15.47
C VAL A 13 -36.49 19.72 -16.48
N LEU A 14 -35.79 18.66 -16.03
CA LEU A 14 -35.33 17.60 -16.92
C LEU A 14 -36.50 16.89 -17.62
N ILE A 15 -37.57 16.56 -16.86
CA ILE A 15 -38.79 15.94 -17.39
C ILE A 15 -39.48 16.84 -18.42
N THR A 16 -39.60 18.15 -18.15
CA THR A 16 -40.24 19.10 -19.09
C THR A 16 -39.44 19.27 -20.38
N PHE A 17 -38.11 19.20 -20.35
CA PHE A 17 -37.27 19.24 -21.55
C PHE A 17 -37.26 17.91 -22.32
N THR A 18 -37.26 16.76 -21.63
CA THR A 18 -37.32 15.44 -22.29
C THR A 18 -38.68 15.14 -22.90
N SER A 19 -39.78 15.65 -22.33
CA SER A 19 -41.14 15.42 -22.86
C SER A 19 -41.42 16.15 -24.17
N HIS A 20 -40.60 17.15 -24.54
CA HIS A 20 -40.71 17.90 -25.79
C HIS A 20 -39.78 17.39 -26.91
N ALA A 21 -38.99 16.33 -26.67
CA ALA A 21 -38.24 15.63 -27.71
C ALA A 21 -39.18 14.75 -28.55
N ASN A 22 -40.19 15.38 -29.15
CA ASN A 22 -41.15 14.74 -30.06
C ASN A 22 -40.44 14.17 -31.29
N GLU A 23 -40.92 13.02 -31.75
CA GLU A 23 -40.51 12.35 -32.97
C GLU A 23 -40.32 13.35 -34.12
N LEU A 24 -39.11 13.38 -34.68
CA LEU A 24 -38.83 14.10 -35.92
C LEU A 24 -39.84 13.59 -36.96
N ASP A 25 -40.61 14.49 -37.58
CA ASP A 25 -41.36 14.09 -38.79
C ASP A 25 -40.33 13.84 -39.89
N PHE A 26 -40.17 12.58 -40.25
CA PHE A 26 -39.28 12.17 -41.33
C PHE A 26 -39.94 11.10 -42.17
N LYS A 27 -39.64 11.12 -43.47
CA LYS A 27 -39.88 9.98 -44.36
C LYS A 27 -38.55 9.29 -44.65
N ARG A 28 -38.57 7.96 -44.82
CA ARG A 28 -37.39 7.21 -45.24
C ARG A 28 -37.25 7.34 -46.76
N ILE A 29 -36.04 7.27 -47.28
CA ILE A 29 -35.84 7.21 -48.75
C ILE A 29 -36.64 6.06 -49.38
N SER A 30 -36.84 4.94 -48.66
CA SER A 30 -37.64 3.81 -49.12
C SER A 30 -39.08 4.15 -49.48
N ASP A 31 -39.58 5.29 -49.01
CA ASP A 31 -40.95 5.75 -49.26
C ASP A 31 -41.06 6.51 -50.60
N PHE A 32 -39.95 6.65 -51.33
CA PHE A 32 -39.84 7.36 -52.61
C PHE A 32 -39.27 6.46 -53.71
N GLU A 33 -39.44 6.85 -54.97
CA GLU A 33 -38.81 6.16 -56.09
C GLU A 33 -37.31 6.50 -56.12
N TYR A 34 -36.50 5.54 -55.71
CA TYR A 34 -35.04 5.64 -55.70
C TYR A 34 -34.43 4.41 -56.36
N GLY A 35 -33.20 4.55 -56.82
CA GLY A 35 -32.44 3.41 -57.27
C GLY A 35 -30.95 3.65 -57.29
N MET A 36 -30.20 2.56 -57.37
CA MET A 36 -28.75 2.59 -57.47
C MET A 36 -28.27 1.75 -58.64
N VAL A 37 -27.16 2.18 -59.25
CA VAL A 37 -26.44 1.47 -60.30
C VAL A 37 -24.95 1.65 -60.09
N ALA A 38 -24.18 0.57 -60.25
CA ALA A 38 -22.73 0.63 -60.33
C ALA A 38 -22.30 0.67 -61.80
N THR A 39 -21.69 1.77 -62.22
CA THR A 39 -21.20 1.94 -63.60
C THR A 39 -19.99 2.87 -63.65
N ASP A 40 -19.16 2.71 -64.67
CA ASP A 40 -18.05 3.59 -65.03
C ASP A 40 -18.43 4.61 -66.12
N SER A 41 -19.67 4.56 -66.62
CA SER A 41 -20.21 5.50 -67.60
C SER A 41 -20.18 6.96 -67.11
N PRO A 42 -19.89 7.93 -68.00
CA PRO A 42 -19.95 9.35 -67.68
C PRO A 42 -21.39 9.84 -67.49
N ILE A 43 -21.56 11.00 -66.84
CA ILE A 43 -22.86 11.57 -66.45
C ILE A 43 -23.85 11.65 -67.63
N ASP A 44 -23.42 12.14 -68.81
CA ASP A 44 -24.30 12.30 -69.97
C ASP A 44 -24.91 10.97 -70.43
N THR A 45 -24.11 9.90 -70.39
CA THR A 45 -24.59 8.54 -70.69
C THR A 45 -25.53 8.03 -69.60
N VAL A 46 -25.26 8.33 -68.33
CA VAL A 46 -26.12 7.94 -67.19
C VAL A 46 -27.50 8.60 -67.24
N ILE A 47 -27.59 9.83 -67.75
CA ILE A 47 -28.85 10.57 -67.88
C ILE A 47 -29.70 10.07 -69.07
N HIS A 48 -29.06 9.79 -70.22
CA HIS A 48 -29.77 9.47 -71.47
C HIS A 48 -30.02 7.98 -71.71
N THR A 49 -29.31 7.09 -71.02
CA THR A 49 -29.48 5.64 -71.18
C THR A 49 -30.45 5.10 -70.14
N GLU A 50 -31.39 4.25 -70.54
CA GLU A 50 -32.28 3.54 -69.62
C GLU A 50 -31.51 2.42 -68.88
N TYR A 51 -30.88 2.78 -67.76
CA TYR A 51 -30.37 1.80 -66.81
C TYR A 51 -31.51 1.22 -65.97
N GLU A 52 -31.42 -0.06 -65.62
CA GLU A 52 -32.31 -0.69 -64.63
C GLU A 52 -31.92 -0.21 -63.22
N TRP A 53 -32.52 0.89 -62.76
CA TRP A 53 -32.29 1.47 -61.44
C TRP A 53 -32.91 0.58 -60.36
N LYS A 54 -32.08 -0.16 -59.61
CA LYS A 54 -32.59 -1.09 -58.59
C LYS A 54 -32.70 -0.39 -57.22
N PRO A 55 -33.82 -0.53 -56.49
CA PRO A 55 -33.99 0.04 -55.15
C PRO A 55 -33.24 -0.82 -54.12
N ILE A 56 -31.92 -0.92 -54.26
CA ILE A 56 -31.04 -1.67 -53.36
C ILE A 56 -30.51 -0.76 -52.26
N VAL A 57 -30.42 -1.33 -51.05
CA VAL A 57 -29.88 -0.65 -49.86
C VAL A 57 -28.35 -0.57 -49.89
N THR A 58 -27.70 -1.46 -50.64
CA THR A 58 -26.23 -1.50 -50.72
C THR A 58 -25.77 -1.71 -52.16
N CYS A 59 -24.97 -0.78 -52.66
CA CYS A 59 -24.33 -0.84 -53.97
C CYS A 59 -22.85 -1.16 -53.80
N ILE A 60 -22.39 -2.23 -54.45
CA ILE A 60 -21.00 -2.69 -54.45
C ILE A 60 -20.46 -2.54 -55.89
N PRO A 61 -19.62 -1.52 -56.17
CA PRO A 61 -19.09 -1.32 -57.50
C PRO A 61 -17.80 -2.14 -57.71
N LYS A 62 -17.48 -2.48 -58.97
CA LYS A 62 -16.12 -2.92 -59.33
C LYS A 62 -15.11 -1.78 -59.09
N PRO A 63 -13.79 -2.05 -58.98
CA PRO A 63 -12.79 -1.01 -58.66
C PRO A 63 -12.82 0.22 -59.56
N ASN A 64 -13.16 0.04 -60.85
CA ASN A 64 -13.21 1.13 -61.84
C ASN A 64 -14.58 1.81 -61.94
N GLN A 65 -15.60 1.30 -61.24
CA GLN A 65 -16.98 1.80 -61.29
C GLN A 65 -17.29 2.69 -60.09
N SER A 66 -18.19 3.64 -60.30
CA SER A 66 -18.81 4.44 -59.23
C SER A 66 -20.21 3.92 -58.95
N CYS A 67 -20.62 3.93 -57.69
CA CYS A 67 -22.03 3.79 -57.35
C CYS A 67 -22.73 5.12 -57.63
N TRP A 68 -23.83 5.04 -58.36
CA TRP A 68 -24.73 6.15 -58.64
C TRP A 68 -26.02 5.93 -57.86
N PHE A 69 -26.51 6.97 -57.21
CA PHE A 69 -27.79 6.99 -56.51
C PHE A 69 -28.71 8.01 -57.19
N LYS A 70 -29.90 7.55 -57.55
CA LYS A 70 -30.97 8.38 -58.13
C LYS A 70 -32.13 8.46 -57.15
N LEU A 71 -32.63 9.67 -56.92
CA LEU A 71 -33.84 9.89 -56.15
C LEU A 71 -34.79 10.82 -56.93
N SER A 72 -35.99 10.31 -57.19
CA SER A 72 -37.09 11.06 -57.79
C SER A 72 -37.98 11.58 -56.67
N ILE A 73 -38.23 12.91 -56.63
CA ILE A 73 -39.07 13.56 -55.61
C ILE A 73 -40.11 14.42 -56.31
N SER A 74 -41.36 14.36 -55.83
CA SER A 74 -42.46 15.19 -56.33
C SER A 74 -42.33 16.66 -55.86
N SER A 75 -42.94 17.61 -56.57
CA SER A 75 -42.96 19.03 -56.15
C SER A 75 -43.66 19.24 -54.80
N ASP A 76 -44.64 18.40 -54.48
CA ASP A 76 -45.45 18.54 -53.27
C ASP A 76 -44.66 18.10 -52.02
N ASP A 77 -43.84 17.06 -52.13
CA ASP A 77 -42.99 16.60 -51.01
C ASP A 77 -41.89 17.63 -50.66
N LEU A 78 -41.36 18.37 -51.64
CA LEU A 78 -40.38 19.45 -51.42
C LEU A 78 -40.97 20.67 -50.67
N SER A 79 -42.30 20.83 -50.69
CA SER A 79 -42.99 21.86 -49.90
C SER A 79 -43.01 21.55 -48.40
N ILE A 80 -42.91 20.26 -48.03
CA ILE A 80 -43.02 19.76 -46.65
C ILE A 80 -41.66 19.31 -46.10
N TYR A 81 -40.85 18.61 -46.90
CA TYR A 81 -39.55 18.05 -46.54
C TYR A 81 -38.47 18.59 -47.48
N ASN A 82 -37.63 19.48 -46.94
CA ASN A 82 -36.62 20.19 -47.72
C ASN A 82 -35.18 19.84 -47.31
N HIS A 83 -35.00 18.83 -46.44
CA HIS A 83 -33.67 18.33 -46.08
C HIS A 83 -33.54 16.83 -46.26
N LEU A 84 -32.51 16.39 -47.00
CA LEU A 84 -32.11 14.99 -47.08
C LEU A 84 -30.93 14.73 -46.14
N VAL A 85 -31.09 13.84 -45.16
CA VAL A 85 -30.08 13.55 -44.13
C VAL A 85 -29.63 12.11 -44.22
N TRP A 86 -28.34 11.87 -44.47
CA TRP A 86 -27.74 10.53 -44.49
C TRP A 86 -27.51 10.01 -43.07
N LYS A 87 -28.08 8.84 -42.76
CA LYS A 87 -27.92 8.16 -41.46
C LYS A 87 -26.54 7.52 -41.30
N SER A 88 -25.93 7.06 -42.40
CA SER A 88 -24.62 6.42 -42.40
C SER A 88 -23.77 6.94 -43.56
N LEU A 89 -22.49 7.25 -43.28
CA LEU A 89 -21.53 7.79 -44.24
C LEU A 89 -20.48 6.73 -44.60
N SER A 90 -20.80 5.82 -45.52
CA SER A 90 -19.81 4.84 -46.00
C SER A 90 -18.85 5.42 -47.05
N SER A 91 -19.29 6.43 -47.82
CA SER A 91 -18.41 7.27 -48.65
C SER A 91 -18.49 8.71 -48.18
N ARG A 92 -17.35 9.33 -47.89
CA ARG A 92 -17.28 10.71 -47.36
C ARG A 92 -17.13 11.76 -48.46
N SER A 93 -17.02 11.36 -49.71
CA SER A 93 -16.99 12.29 -50.84
C SER A 93 -17.78 11.75 -52.04
N GLY A 94 -18.22 12.68 -52.88
CA GLY A 94 -19.00 12.40 -54.09
C GLY A 94 -19.32 13.66 -54.87
N GLU A 95 -19.94 13.47 -56.04
CA GLU A 95 -20.42 14.50 -56.95
C GLU A 95 -21.96 14.46 -56.95
N LEU A 96 -22.60 15.61 -56.75
CA LEU A 96 -24.05 15.77 -56.78
C LEU A 96 -24.47 16.49 -58.06
N PHE A 97 -25.48 15.95 -58.74
CA PHE A 97 -26.02 16.48 -59.98
C PHE A 97 -27.54 16.63 -59.88
N PHE A 98 -28.07 17.73 -60.41
CA PHE A 98 -29.52 17.95 -60.50
C PHE A 98 -29.98 17.95 -61.96
N VAL A 99 -31.05 17.21 -62.26
CA VAL A 99 -31.56 17.04 -63.63
C VAL A 99 -32.94 17.69 -63.76
N ASN A 100 -33.07 18.67 -64.66
CA ASN A 100 -34.33 19.38 -64.94
C ASN A 100 -35.27 18.57 -65.86
N GLN A 101 -36.52 19.04 -66.02
CA GLN A 101 -37.53 18.41 -66.90
C GLN A 101 -37.11 18.32 -68.37
N ASP A 102 -36.29 19.26 -68.85
CA ASP A 102 -35.75 19.29 -70.23
C ASP A 102 -34.48 18.44 -70.43
N GLY A 103 -34.08 17.65 -69.42
CA GLY A 103 -32.89 16.79 -69.48
C GLY A 103 -31.55 17.49 -69.26
N ILE A 104 -31.56 18.81 -69.01
CA ILE A 104 -30.36 19.61 -68.78
C ILE A 104 -29.88 19.48 -67.32
N THR A 105 -28.58 19.23 -67.14
CA THR A 105 -27.88 19.18 -65.85
C THR A 105 -27.62 20.58 -65.33
N VAL A 106 -28.12 20.91 -64.13
CA VAL A 106 -27.85 22.20 -63.49
C VAL A 106 -26.79 22.00 -62.40
N GLY A 107 -25.55 21.77 -62.85
CA GLY A 107 -24.34 21.79 -62.01
C GLY A 107 -23.84 20.44 -61.50
N ASP A 108 -22.50 20.33 -61.44
CA ASP A 108 -21.72 19.30 -60.73
C ASP A 108 -21.19 19.91 -59.43
N PHE A 109 -21.41 19.23 -58.31
CA PHE A 109 -20.95 19.67 -56.99
C PHE A 109 -20.18 18.57 -56.29
N SER A 110 -18.86 18.73 -56.19
CA SER A 110 -18.03 17.88 -55.34
C SER A 110 -18.21 18.25 -53.86
N PHE A 111 -18.47 17.27 -53.00
CA PHE A 111 -18.55 17.46 -51.56
C PHE A 111 -17.61 16.52 -50.80
N GLU A 112 -17.15 16.97 -49.63
CA GLU A 112 -16.36 16.19 -48.67
C GLU A 112 -17.02 16.28 -47.27
N TYR A 113 -17.25 15.13 -46.62
CA TYR A 113 -17.84 14.93 -45.29
C TYR A 113 -19.31 15.36 -45.11
N TYR A 114 -20.10 15.26 -46.17
CA TYR A 114 -21.46 15.77 -46.20
C TYR A 114 -22.51 14.89 -45.52
N ARG A 115 -23.31 15.44 -44.58
CA ARG A 115 -24.37 14.70 -43.86
C ARG A 115 -25.81 15.08 -44.21
N SER A 116 -26.07 16.31 -44.61
CA SER A 116 -27.43 16.80 -44.85
C SER A 116 -27.50 17.80 -45.99
N LEU A 117 -28.44 17.60 -46.92
CA LEU A 117 -28.68 18.43 -48.09
C LEU A 117 -29.95 19.23 -48.01
N LYS A 118 -29.84 20.56 -48.13
CA LYS A 118 -31.01 21.41 -48.34
C LYS A 118 -31.44 21.32 -49.81
N LEU A 119 -32.62 20.75 -50.03
CA LEU A 119 -33.28 20.70 -51.34
C LEU A 119 -34.01 22.04 -51.52
N LYS A 120 -33.43 22.97 -52.26
CA LYS A 120 -34.03 24.29 -52.51
C LYS A 120 -35.23 24.17 -53.45
N GLN A 121 -36.34 24.83 -53.11
CA GLN A 121 -37.58 24.85 -53.89
C GLN A 121 -37.47 25.66 -55.20
N ASP A 122 -36.51 26.60 -55.28
CA ASP A 122 -36.35 27.51 -56.42
C ASP A 122 -35.88 26.80 -57.70
N PHE A 123 -35.51 25.52 -57.61
CA PHE A 123 -35.07 24.74 -58.74
C PHE A 123 -36.04 23.57 -59.02
N LYS A 124 -36.66 23.59 -60.21
CA LYS A 124 -37.61 22.55 -60.65
C LYS A 124 -36.88 21.36 -61.28
N TYR A 125 -36.40 20.45 -60.44
CA TYR A 125 -35.74 19.22 -60.87
C TYR A 125 -36.72 18.04 -61.02
N ARG A 126 -36.44 17.12 -61.95
CA ARG A 126 -37.17 15.85 -62.12
C ARG A 126 -36.64 14.76 -61.18
N TYR A 127 -35.32 14.69 -61.00
CA TYR A 127 -34.62 13.84 -60.05
C TYR A 127 -33.21 14.40 -59.83
N PHE A 128 -32.52 13.97 -58.77
CA PHE A 128 -31.08 14.24 -58.59
C PHE A 128 -30.28 12.93 -58.57
N LEU A 129 -29.01 13.06 -58.92
CA LEU A 129 -28.04 11.97 -58.97
C LEU A 129 -26.89 12.27 -58.02
N VAL A 130 -26.47 11.26 -57.25
CA VAL A 130 -25.24 11.31 -56.46
C VAL A 130 -24.30 10.24 -56.98
N LYS A 131 -23.12 10.66 -57.45
CA LYS A 131 -22.04 9.76 -57.84
C LYS A 131 -21.04 9.68 -56.69
N PHE A 132 -20.83 8.48 -56.19
CA PHE A 132 -19.87 8.23 -55.13
C PHE A 132 -18.48 7.90 -55.71
N ALA A 133 -17.44 8.03 -54.88
CA ALA A 133 -16.07 7.69 -55.26
C ALA A 133 -15.93 6.25 -55.79
N LYS A 134 -15.06 6.04 -56.78
CA LYS A 134 -14.86 4.73 -57.44
C LYS A 134 -14.47 3.64 -56.45
N GLY A 135 -14.99 2.43 -56.65
CA GLY A 135 -14.66 1.25 -55.84
C GLY A 135 -15.14 1.28 -54.38
N LYS A 136 -15.93 2.27 -53.96
CA LYS A 136 -16.47 2.36 -52.60
C LYS A 136 -17.86 1.75 -52.51
N THR A 137 -18.05 0.83 -51.58
CA THR A 137 -19.38 0.32 -51.23
C THR A 137 -20.22 1.42 -50.59
N VAL A 138 -21.42 1.62 -51.10
CA VAL A 138 -22.35 2.65 -50.64
C VAL A 138 -23.56 2.00 -50.01
N ASN A 139 -23.91 2.42 -48.81
CA ASN A 139 -25.13 1.99 -48.13
C ASN A 139 -26.13 3.17 -48.06
N THR A 140 -27.30 3.00 -48.66
CA THR A 140 -28.32 4.03 -48.77
C THR A 140 -29.26 3.99 -47.57
N SER A 141 -28.86 4.70 -46.52
CA SER A 141 -29.76 5.05 -45.43
C SER A 141 -29.83 6.57 -45.32
N ALA A 142 -30.91 7.17 -45.82
CA ALA A 142 -31.18 8.58 -45.60
C ALA A 142 -32.65 8.84 -45.30
N LEU A 143 -32.90 10.02 -44.73
CA LEU A 143 -34.20 10.52 -44.33
C LEU A 143 -34.47 11.85 -44.98
N LEU A 144 -35.73 12.11 -45.30
CA LEU A 144 -36.23 13.43 -45.62
C LEU A 144 -36.86 14.06 -44.38
N VAL A 145 -36.39 15.23 -43.96
CA VAL A 145 -36.76 15.90 -42.71
C VAL A 145 -37.20 17.34 -42.98
N LYS A 146 -38.18 17.82 -42.20
CA LYS A 146 -38.65 19.21 -42.24
C LYS A 146 -37.71 20.14 -41.45
N GLU A 147 -37.25 21.24 -42.08
CA GLU A 147 -36.27 22.20 -41.54
C GLU A 147 -36.56 22.65 -40.10
N GLN A 148 -37.82 23.01 -39.81
CA GLN A 148 -38.20 23.59 -38.53
C GLN A 148 -38.06 22.61 -37.35
N LYS A 149 -38.38 21.32 -37.57
CA LYS A 149 -38.23 20.27 -36.53
C LYS A 149 -36.77 19.86 -36.35
N LEU A 150 -35.97 19.83 -37.43
CA LEU A 150 -34.53 19.55 -37.33
C LEU A 150 -33.83 20.63 -36.49
N LYS A 151 -34.16 21.91 -36.70
CA LYS A 151 -33.62 23.03 -35.91
C LYS A 151 -34.02 22.93 -34.43
N GLN A 152 -35.27 22.60 -34.13
CA GLN A 152 -35.74 22.42 -32.75
C GLN A 152 -35.05 21.25 -32.03
N ALA A 153 -34.90 20.10 -32.69
CA ALA A 153 -34.25 18.93 -32.09
C ALA A 153 -32.76 19.17 -31.77
N LEU A 154 -32.05 19.93 -32.63
CA LEU A 154 -30.65 20.28 -32.41
C LEU A 154 -30.47 21.27 -31.24
N VAL A 155 -31.28 22.33 -31.19
CA VAL A 155 -31.24 23.33 -30.11
C VAL A 155 -31.53 22.70 -28.74
N MET A 156 -32.51 21.78 -28.67
CA MET A 156 -32.85 21.09 -27.41
C MET A 156 -31.72 20.19 -26.92
N LYS A 157 -31.05 19.46 -27.81
CA LYS A 157 -29.98 18.52 -27.45
C LYS A 157 -28.74 19.24 -26.90
N ASP A 158 -28.36 20.35 -27.51
CA ASP A 158 -27.17 21.11 -27.08
C ASP A 158 -27.46 21.93 -25.81
N GLY A 159 -28.70 22.40 -25.61
CA GLY A 159 -29.15 23.04 -24.38
C GLY A 159 -29.08 22.12 -23.15
N VAL A 160 -29.44 20.84 -23.30
CA VAL A 160 -29.35 19.84 -22.22
C VAL A 160 -27.90 19.61 -21.79
N ILE A 161 -26.98 19.53 -22.74
CA ILE A 161 -25.55 19.31 -22.44
C ILE A 161 -24.96 20.53 -21.71
N LEU A 162 -25.28 21.74 -22.18
CA LEU A 162 -24.85 22.98 -21.52
C LEU A 162 -25.40 23.08 -20.08
N ALA A 163 -26.67 22.71 -19.88
CA ALA A 163 -27.27 22.67 -18.56
C ALA A 163 -26.59 21.68 -17.61
N LEU A 164 -26.24 20.47 -18.08
CA LEU A 164 -25.51 19.47 -17.30
C LEU A 164 -24.11 19.97 -16.87
N PHE A 165 -23.45 20.75 -17.72
CA PHE A 165 -22.12 21.29 -17.41
C PHE A 165 -22.17 22.42 -16.36
N ILE A 166 -23.14 23.33 -16.50
CA ILE A 166 -23.39 24.38 -15.51
C ILE A 166 -23.74 23.75 -14.16
N LEU A 167 -24.58 22.69 -14.18
CA LEU A 167 -24.94 21.93 -12.99
C LEU A 167 -23.73 21.27 -12.32
N SER A 168 -22.85 20.61 -13.09
CA SER A 168 -21.61 20.01 -12.57
C SER A 168 -20.66 21.05 -11.96
N SER A 169 -20.54 22.21 -12.60
CA SER A 169 -19.70 23.31 -12.11
C SER A 169 -20.25 23.91 -10.81
N ALA A 170 -21.57 24.09 -10.72
CA ALA A 170 -22.24 24.56 -9.51
C ALA A 170 -22.12 23.57 -8.34
N ILE A 171 -22.30 22.28 -8.59
CA ILE A 171 -22.10 21.22 -7.57
C ILE A 171 -20.65 21.21 -7.09
N SER A 172 -19.68 21.39 -7.99
CA SER A 172 -18.25 21.47 -7.64
C SER A 172 -17.96 22.64 -6.70
N LEU A 173 -18.53 23.82 -6.97
CA LEU A 173 -18.40 25.00 -6.11
C LEU A 173 -19.03 24.79 -4.72
N VAL A 174 -20.22 24.17 -4.67
CA VAL A 174 -20.90 23.83 -3.40
C VAL A 174 -20.10 22.79 -2.61
N TYR A 175 -19.55 21.77 -3.27
CA TYR A 175 -18.73 20.74 -2.63
C TYR A 175 -17.44 21.30 -2.03
N VAL A 176 -16.74 22.18 -2.77
CA VAL A 176 -15.55 22.90 -2.27
C VAL A 176 -15.88 23.72 -1.03
N TYR A 177 -17.04 24.39 -1.01
CA TYR A 177 -17.43 25.26 0.09
C TYR A 177 -17.90 24.51 1.35
N PHE A 178 -18.60 23.38 1.20
CA PHE A 178 -19.29 22.73 2.33
C PHE A 178 -18.76 21.36 2.76
N ALA A 179 -18.11 20.57 1.90
CA ALA A 179 -17.94 19.12 2.15
C ALA A 179 -16.55 18.51 1.84
N TRP A 180 -15.58 19.33 1.42
CA TRP A 180 -14.21 18.88 1.11
C TRP A 180 -13.42 18.16 2.24
N PRO A 181 -13.66 18.35 3.56
CA PRO A 181 -12.83 17.73 4.61
C PRO A 181 -12.84 16.19 4.64
N ILE A 182 -13.78 15.54 3.95
CA ILE A 182 -14.00 14.09 4.02
C ILE A 182 -13.14 13.36 2.96
N LYS A 183 -11.98 12.81 3.38
CA LYS A 183 -10.97 12.17 2.52
C LYS A 183 -11.51 11.15 1.48
N ARG A 184 -12.57 10.39 1.80
CA ARG A 184 -13.11 9.33 0.92
C ARG A 184 -13.80 9.86 -0.34
N PHE A 185 -14.37 11.07 -0.32
CA PHE A 185 -15.10 11.62 -1.46
C PHE A 185 -14.21 12.38 -2.46
N LYS A 186 -13.01 12.78 -2.04
CA LYS A 186 -12.06 13.57 -2.84
C LYS A 186 -11.65 12.89 -4.15
N THR A 187 -11.24 11.63 -4.08
CA THR A 187 -10.78 10.89 -5.25
C THR A 187 -11.94 10.62 -6.19
N LEU A 188 -13.07 10.11 -5.66
CA LEU A 188 -14.27 9.79 -6.44
C LEU A 188 -14.79 11.01 -7.21
N PHE A 189 -14.83 12.18 -6.58
CA PHE A 189 -15.32 13.40 -7.22
C PHE A 189 -14.38 13.90 -8.33
N MET A 190 -13.06 13.90 -8.10
CA MET A 190 -12.09 14.25 -9.15
C MET A 190 -12.17 13.28 -10.33
N THR A 191 -12.32 11.98 -10.07
CA THR A 191 -12.50 10.99 -11.13
C THR A 191 -13.80 11.22 -11.89
N CYS A 192 -14.92 11.49 -11.21
CA CYS A 192 -16.19 11.81 -11.84
C CYS A 192 -16.12 13.09 -12.68
N TYR A 193 -15.44 14.14 -12.20
CA TYR A 193 -15.25 15.37 -12.95
C TYR A 193 -14.40 15.15 -14.21
N ILE A 194 -13.26 14.44 -14.10
CA ILE A 194 -12.42 14.08 -15.24
C ILE A 194 -13.20 13.20 -16.22
N LEU A 195 -14.00 12.25 -15.73
CA LEU A 195 -14.82 11.37 -16.56
C LEU A 195 -15.90 12.15 -17.30
N LEU A 196 -16.64 13.05 -16.64
CA LEU A 196 -17.65 13.92 -17.26
C LEU A 196 -17.03 14.87 -18.29
N PHE A 197 -15.89 15.47 -17.97
CA PHE A 197 -15.12 16.31 -18.90
C PHE A 197 -14.64 15.51 -20.12
N SER A 198 -14.14 14.29 -19.89
CA SER A 198 -13.67 13.39 -20.95
C SER A 198 -14.83 12.85 -21.79
N ILE A 199 -15.99 12.57 -21.19
CA ILE A 199 -17.21 12.16 -21.91
C ILE A 199 -17.70 13.30 -22.78
N PHE A 200 -17.75 14.53 -22.27
CA PHE A 200 -18.08 15.72 -23.07
C PHE A 200 -17.11 15.91 -24.24
N TYR A 201 -15.81 15.68 -24.02
CA TYR A 201 -14.78 15.77 -25.05
C TYR A 201 -14.88 14.64 -26.10
N MET A 202 -15.19 13.42 -25.66
CA MET A 202 -15.35 12.23 -26.50
C MET A 202 -16.67 12.23 -27.28
N TYR A 203 -17.69 12.95 -26.81
CA TYR A 203 -18.98 13.08 -27.47
C TYR A 203 -18.87 14.00 -28.71
N LYS A 204 -18.26 13.49 -29.79
CA LYS A 204 -18.17 14.15 -31.09
C LYS A 204 -19.58 14.37 -31.65
N PHE A 205 -20.12 15.59 -31.63
CA PHE A 205 -20.88 16.16 -32.76
C PHE A 205 -20.93 17.68 -32.70
N GLY A 206 -20.68 18.33 -33.85
CA GLY A 206 -21.01 19.73 -34.07
C GLY A 206 -22.42 19.87 -34.59
N PHE A 207 -23.16 20.86 -34.10
CA PHE A 207 -24.29 21.53 -34.77
C PHE A 207 -24.81 22.69 -33.90
N LEU A 208 -24.11 23.82 -33.84
CA LEU A 208 -24.73 25.09 -33.42
C LEU A 208 -23.99 26.29 -34.03
N TRP A 209 -24.41 26.70 -35.24
CA TRP A 209 -24.80 28.07 -35.62
C TRP A 209 -25.18 28.11 -37.13
N ASP A 210 -26.16 28.94 -37.49
CA ASP A 210 -26.70 29.16 -38.85
C ASP A 210 -25.61 29.63 -39.85
N GLY A 211 -25.24 28.77 -40.80
CA GLY A 211 -24.31 29.15 -41.88
C GLY A 211 -24.31 28.13 -43.01
N TYR A 212 -25.40 28.05 -43.79
CA TYR A 212 -25.32 27.40 -45.10
C TYR A 212 -24.52 28.29 -46.04
N ASP A 213 -23.70 27.69 -46.91
CA ASP A 213 -23.19 28.44 -48.05
C ASP A 213 -24.34 28.82 -49.01
N LYS A 214 -24.09 29.70 -50.00
CA LYS A 214 -25.12 30.13 -50.97
C LYS A 214 -25.80 28.95 -51.69
N LYS A 215 -25.23 27.75 -51.65
CA LYS A 215 -25.66 26.53 -52.35
C LYS A 215 -26.34 25.51 -51.44
N GLY A 216 -26.50 25.78 -50.14
CA GLY A 216 -27.32 24.97 -49.22
C GLY A 216 -26.60 23.78 -48.60
N THR A 217 -25.27 23.80 -48.59
CA THR A 217 -24.42 22.76 -47.96
C THR A 217 -23.95 23.20 -46.57
N TYR A 218 -23.87 22.26 -45.61
CA TYR A 218 -23.37 22.51 -44.26
C TYR A 218 -21.86 22.20 -44.18
N VAL A 219 -21.07 23.12 -43.61
CA VAL A 219 -19.65 22.91 -43.28
C VAL A 219 -19.51 23.07 -41.76
N ILE A 220 -18.92 22.06 -41.10
CA ILE A 220 -18.81 21.93 -39.63
C ILE A 220 -17.79 22.94 -39.08
N ASP A 221 -18.10 23.65 -37.98
CA ASP A 221 -17.07 24.31 -37.13
C ASP A 221 -17.58 24.65 -35.70
N PHE A 222 -18.06 23.65 -34.94
CA PHE A 222 -18.49 23.84 -33.54
C PHE A 222 -17.37 24.37 -32.61
N PHE A 223 -16.11 24.09 -32.94
CA PHE A 223 -14.93 24.59 -32.21
C PHE A 223 -14.73 26.11 -32.29
N ARG A 224 -15.61 26.85 -32.98
CA ARG A 224 -15.62 28.31 -33.06
C ARG A 224 -16.75 28.97 -32.26
N SER A 225 -17.57 28.21 -31.52
CA SER A 225 -18.70 28.74 -30.77
C SER A 225 -18.29 29.38 -29.44
N ASP A 226 -18.79 30.59 -29.15
CA ASP A 226 -18.55 31.32 -27.90
C ASP A 226 -18.94 30.53 -26.64
N TYR A 227 -19.96 29.67 -26.76
CA TYR A 227 -20.43 28.83 -25.65
C TYR A 227 -19.38 27.80 -25.22
N TRP A 228 -18.57 27.28 -26.15
CA TRP A 228 -17.48 26.37 -25.82
C TRP A 228 -16.41 27.05 -24.96
N PHE A 229 -16.06 28.29 -25.29
CA PHE A 229 -15.09 29.09 -24.52
C PHE A 229 -15.58 29.38 -23.10
N VAL A 230 -16.87 29.65 -22.93
CA VAL A 230 -17.49 29.88 -21.62
C VAL A 230 -17.46 28.60 -20.78
N SER A 231 -17.86 27.46 -21.34
CA SER A 231 -17.84 26.17 -20.63
C SER A 231 -16.42 25.75 -20.26
N TYR A 232 -15.46 25.89 -21.17
CA TYR A 232 -14.04 25.59 -20.89
C TYR A 232 -13.47 26.48 -19.79
N SER A 233 -13.78 27.78 -19.81
CA SER A 233 -13.30 28.74 -18.80
C SER A 233 -13.88 28.44 -17.41
N LEU A 234 -15.18 28.13 -17.33
CA LEU A 234 -15.83 27.77 -16.07
C LEU A 234 -15.22 26.48 -15.48
N SER A 235 -14.87 25.53 -16.36
CA SER A 235 -14.22 24.28 -15.98
C SER A 235 -12.87 24.51 -15.28
N LEU A 236 -12.01 25.34 -15.88
CA LEU A 236 -10.68 25.66 -15.36
C LEU A 236 -10.75 26.38 -14.02
N VAL A 237 -11.71 27.30 -13.87
CA VAL A 237 -11.94 28.03 -12.62
C VAL A 237 -12.38 27.07 -11.49
N CYS A 238 -13.28 26.14 -11.78
CA CYS A 238 -13.69 25.11 -10.82
C CYS A 238 -12.51 24.21 -10.41
N ILE A 239 -11.69 23.77 -11.35
CA ILE A 239 -10.47 22.98 -11.06
C ILE A 239 -9.50 23.78 -10.19
N TYR A 240 -9.23 25.04 -10.52
CA TYR A 240 -8.34 25.90 -9.74
C TYR A 240 -8.83 26.08 -8.30
N LEU A 241 -10.11 26.39 -8.11
CA LEU A 241 -10.69 26.56 -6.76
C LEU A 241 -10.62 25.25 -5.96
N MET A 242 -10.89 24.10 -6.59
CA MET A 242 -10.72 22.78 -5.96
C MET A 242 -9.27 22.52 -5.53
N LEU A 243 -8.29 22.83 -6.37
CA LEU A 243 -6.87 22.60 -6.11
C LEU A 243 -6.31 23.51 -5.02
N VAL A 244 -6.69 24.79 -5.03
CA VAL A 244 -6.30 25.77 -4.00
C VAL A 244 -6.90 25.37 -2.66
N PHE A 245 -8.19 25.05 -2.61
CA PHE A 245 -8.84 24.62 -1.37
C PHE A 245 -8.23 23.31 -0.83
N SER A 246 -7.90 22.35 -1.70
CA SER A 246 -7.19 21.13 -1.31
C SER A 246 -5.81 21.37 -0.71
N SER A 247 -5.21 22.51 -0.96
CA SER A 247 -3.83 22.79 -0.56
C SER A 247 -3.75 23.59 0.73
N CYS A 248 -4.69 24.53 0.91
CA CYS A 248 -4.68 25.47 2.04
C CYS A 248 -5.87 25.29 3.02
N ASP A 249 -6.79 24.34 2.78
CA ASP A 249 -8.04 24.09 3.54
C ASP A 249 -8.97 25.32 3.70
N ARG A 250 -8.65 26.45 3.05
CA ARG A 250 -9.43 27.70 3.01
C ARG A 250 -9.23 28.42 1.66
N VAL A 251 -10.30 29.03 1.11
CA VAL A 251 -10.18 29.96 -0.04
C VAL A 251 -10.05 31.38 0.51
N ASN A 252 -8.93 32.06 0.26
CA ASN A 252 -8.74 33.47 0.62
C ASN A 252 -9.36 34.42 -0.43
N THR A 253 -9.70 35.65 -0.03
CA THR A 253 -10.28 36.72 -0.87
C THR A 253 -9.44 37.01 -2.11
N LYS A 254 -8.11 36.90 -2.04
CA LYS A 254 -7.21 37.04 -3.19
C LYS A 254 -7.43 35.97 -4.26
N HIS A 255 -7.73 34.73 -3.87
CA HIS A 255 -7.99 33.64 -4.83
C HIS A 255 -9.34 33.83 -5.53
N LEU A 256 -10.37 34.23 -4.78
CA LEU A 256 -11.67 34.59 -5.33
C LEU A 256 -11.55 35.74 -6.33
N LEU A 257 -10.82 36.81 -5.98
CA LEU A 257 -10.58 37.95 -6.87
C LEU A 257 -9.89 37.53 -8.18
N THR A 258 -8.93 36.61 -8.10
CA THR A 258 -8.22 36.09 -9.28
C THR A 258 -9.18 35.33 -10.21
N CYS A 259 -10.06 34.49 -9.64
CA CYS A 259 -11.08 33.77 -10.42
C CYS A 259 -12.08 34.73 -11.07
N PHE A 260 -12.55 35.76 -10.35
CA PHE A 260 -13.46 36.75 -10.90
C PHE A 260 -12.82 37.56 -12.03
N LEU A 261 -11.57 37.99 -11.87
CA LEU A 261 -10.83 38.69 -12.91
C LEU A 261 -10.64 37.80 -14.16
N PHE A 262 -10.38 36.51 -13.96
CA PHE A 262 -10.27 35.53 -15.05
C PHE A 262 -11.56 35.43 -15.86
N VAL A 263 -12.70 35.21 -15.19
CA VAL A 263 -14.01 35.10 -15.85
C VAL A 263 -14.38 36.41 -16.54
N PHE A 264 -14.11 37.55 -15.91
CA PHE A 264 -14.38 38.88 -16.48
C PHE A 264 -13.62 39.13 -17.78
N LEU A 265 -12.31 38.84 -17.81
CA LEU A 265 -11.48 39.02 -19.01
C LEU A 265 -11.94 38.11 -20.16
N GLN A 266 -12.44 36.90 -19.86
CA GLN A 266 -12.98 35.99 -20.87
C GLN A 266 -14.31 36.50 -21.45
N VAL A 267 -15.24 36.95 -20.60
CA VAL A 267 -16.50 37.54 -21.05
C VAL A 267 -16.25 38.80 -21.89
N LEU A 268 -15.26 39.61 -21.51
CA LEU A 268 -14.85 40.78 -22.28
C LEU A 268 -14.28 40.39 -23.66
N SER A 269 -13.46 39.34 -23.73
CA SER A 269 -12.91 38.83 -25.00
C SER A 269 -14.01 38.41 -25.98
N ILE A 270 -15.06 37.77 -25.47
CA ILE A 270 -16.24 37.37 -26.26
C ILE A 270 -17.05 38.60 -26.68
N TYR A 271 -17.32 39.53 -25.76
CA TYR A 271 -18.10 40.74 -26.04
C TYR A 271 -17.46 41.65 -27.10
N VAL A 272 -16.12 41.70 -27.16
CA VAL A 272 -15.37 42.50 -28.14
C VAL A 272 -15.27 41.80 -29.51
N ASN A 273 -15.80 40.58 -29.65
CA ASN A 273 -15.87 39.83 -30.91
C ASN A 273 -14.48 39.62 -31.56
N LEU A 274 -13.46 39.37 -30.72
CA LEU A 274 -12.10 39.10 -31.15
C LEU A 274 -12.04 37.80 -31.95
N SER A 275 -11.15 37.74 -32.96
CA SER A 275 -10.99 36.52 -33.77
C SER A 275 -10.73 35.30 -32.86
N VAL A 276 -11.29 34.13 -33.23
CA VAL A 276 -11.18 32.88 -32.47
C VAL A 276 -9.73 32.58 -32.05
N LEU A 277 -8.78 32.92 -32.93
CA LEU A 277 -7.34 32.80 -32.71
C LEU A 277 -6.84 33.64 -31.51
N VAL A 278 -7.29 34.90 -31.44
CA VAL A 278 -6.89 35.85 -30.39
C VAL A 278 -7.55 35.50 -29.07
N SER A 279 -8.83 35.13 -29.07
CA SER A 279 -9.54 34.67 -27.87
C SER A 279 -8.90 33.40 -27.28
N PHE A 280 -8.49 32.46 -28.14
CA PHE A 280 -7.75 31.27 -27.71
C PHE A 280 -6.38 31.62 -27.10
N LEU A 281 -5.64 32.54 -27.73
CA LEU A 281 -4.34 33.00 -27.24
C LEU A 281 -4.46 33.65 -25.85
N ILE A 282 -5.44 34.54 -25.68
CA ILE A 282 -5.71 35.22 -24.40
C ILE A 282 -6.08 34.20 -23.32
N SER A 283 -6.97 33.25 -23.62
CA SER A 283 -7.37 32.20 -22.67
C SER A 283 -6.19 31.32 -22.24
N THR A 284 -5.31 31.00 -23.20
CA THR A 284 -4.11 30.20 -22.95
C THR A 284 -3.11 30.94 -22.07
N ILE A 285 -2.80 32.21 -22.38
CA ILE A 285 -1.87 33.03 -21.59
C ILE A 285 -2.38 33.22 -20.16
N LEU A 286 -3.67 33.51 -20.01
CA LEU A 286 -4.28 33.74 -18.71
C LEU A 286 -4.26 32.46 -17.84
N SER A 287 -4.44 31.28 -18.46
CA SER A 287 -4.32 30.00 -17.77
C SER A 287 -2.89 29.72 -17.27
N ALA A 288 -1.86 30.04 -18.07
CA ALA A 288 -0.46 29.86 -17.71
C ALA A 288 -0.06 30.76 -16.52
N VAL A 289 -0.53 32.02 -16.50
CA VAL A 289 -0.28 32.96 -15.39
C VAL A 289 -0.88 32.47 -14.08
N VAL A 290 -2.10 31.94 -14.10
CA VAL A 290 -2.76 31.39 -12.90
C VAL A 290 -2.00 30.18 -12.35
N ILE A 291 -1.46 29.32 -13.24
CA ILE A 291 -0.66 28.17 -12.85
C ILE A 291 0.69 28.59 -12.27
N ALA A 292 1.36 29.58 -12.87
CA ALA A 292 2.59 30.13 -12.33
C ALA A 292 2.38 30.68 -10.91
N PHE A 293 1.26 31.37 -10.68
CA PHE A 293 0.89 31.88 -9.35
C PHE A 293 0.67 30.74 -8.33
N CYS A 294 0.03 29.65 -8.73
CA CYS A 294 -0.13 28.45 -7.90
C CYS A 294 1.20 27.75 -7.56
N LEU A 295 2.16 27.73 -8.48
CA LEU A 295 3.42 27.01 -8.30
C LEU A 295 4.43 27.81 -7.46
N ILE A 296 4.41 29.14 -7.55
CA ILE A 296 5.23 30.05 -6.72
C ILE A 296 4.75 30.07 -5.26
N ALA A 297 3.47 29.80 -5.00
CA ALA A 297 2.95 29.71 -3.64
C ALA A 297 3.64 28.57 -2.85
N LYS A 298 4.29 28.93 -1.73
CA LYS A 298 5.05 28.00 -0.87
C LYS A 298 4.17 26.94 -0.18
N GLU A 299 2.87 27.18 -0.04
CA GLU A 299 1.95 26.37 0.76
C GLU A 299 1.28 25.21 0.00
N VAL A 300 1.52 25.07 -1.31
CA VAL A 300 0.82 24.07 -2.13
C VAL A 300 1.47 22.68 -2.00
N LYS A 301 0.83 21.78 -1.24
CA LYS A 301 1.34 20.42 -0.95
C LYS A 301 1.33 19.45 -2.15
N ASN A 302 0.41 19.61 -3.11
CA ASN A 302 0.17 18.62 -4.18
C ASN A 302 0.69 19.05 -5.57
N LYS A 303 1.83 19.76 -5.64
CA LYS A 303 2.39 20.28 -6.90
C LYS A 303 2.52 19.23 -8.01
N LYS A 304 2.89 17.99 -7.66
CA LYS A 304 3.05 16.87 -8.63
C LYS A 304 1.73 16.51 -9.33
N GLN A 305 0.62 16.46 -8.61
CA GLN A 305 -0.69 16.12 -9.19
C GLN A 305 -1.20 17.26 -10.10
N ILE A 306 -0.96 18.51 -9.71
CA ILE A 306 -1.30 19.69 -10.52
C ILE A 306 -0.56 19.64 -11.86
N ILE A 307 0.74 19.34 -11.83
CA ILE A 307 1.57 19.23 -13.04
C ILE A 307 1.08 18.07 -13.94
N ILE A 308 0.74 16.91 -13.36
CA ILE A 308 0.26 15.74 -14.13
C ILE A 308 -1.12 16.02 -14.76
N SER A 309 -2.06 16.58 -14.01
CA SER A 309 -3.38 16.95 -14.55
C SER A 309 -3.24 17.95 -15.70
N TYR A 310 -2.37 18.95 -15.55
CA TYR A 310 -2.10 19.90 -16.61
C TYR A 310 -1.46 19.24 -17.84
N LEU A 311 -0.44 18.38 -17.65
CA LEU A 311 0.20 17.64 -18.73
C LEU A 311 -0.79 16.71 -19.45
N SER A 312 -1.77 16.14 -18.74
CA SER A 312 -2.81 15.33 -19.36
C SER A 312 -3.77 16.16 -20.23
N CYS A 313 -4.22 17.32 -19.76
CA CYS A 313 -5.02 18.26 -20.56
C CYS A 313 -4.23 18.76 -21.78
N PHE A 314 -2.91 18.99 -21.61
CA PHE A 314 -2.00 19.37 -22.67
C PHE A 314 -1.91 18.30 -23.77
N VAL A 315 -1.60 17.05 -23.41
CA VAL A 315 -1.50 15.94 -24.37
C VAL A 315 -2.82 15.74 -25.12
N MET A 316 -3.96 15.82 -24.42
CA MET A 316 -5.28 15.73 -25.05
C MET A 316 -5.54 16.86 -26.05
N SER A 317 -5.12 18.09 -25.74
CA SER A 317 -5.25 19.23 -26.67
C SER A 317 -4.41 19.06 -27.95
N VAL A 318 -3.23 18.46 -27.84
CA VAL A 318 -2.34 18.16 -28.98
C VAL A 318 -2.95 17.06 -29.87
N ILE A 319 -3.44 15.98 -29.27
CA ILE A 319 -4.06 14.86 -30.00
C ILE A 319 -5.31 15.33 -30.78
N SER A 320 -6.11 16.24 -30.20
CA SER A 320 -7.27 16.79 -30.90
C SER A 320 -6.91 17.76 -32.01
N LEU A 321 -5.78 18.47 -31.90
CA LEU A 321 -5.26 19.32 -32.96
C LEU A 321 -4.91 18.49 -34.20
N GLU A 322 -4.24 17.34 -34.01
CA GLU A 322 -3.90 16.41 -35.09
C GLU A 322 -5.16 15.90 -35.81
N SER A 323 -6.24 15.67 -35.06
CA SER A 323 -7.50 15.17 -35.60
C SER A 323 -8.35 16.22 -36.36
N SER A 324 -8.01 17.51 -36.27
CA SER A 324 -8.76 18.63 -36.88
C SER A 324 -8.12 19.21 -38.15
N MET A 325 -7.03 18.61 -38.64
CA MET A 325 -6.29 19.13 -39.79
C MET A 325 -6.88 18.70 -41.15
N SER A 326 -7.23 19.70 -41.98
CA SER A 326 -7.00 19.67 -43.42
C SER A 326 -6.51 21.06 -43.92
N LEU A 327 -5.62 21.00 -44.92
CA LEU A 327 -4.58 21.95 -45.37
C LEU A 327 -4.88 23.47 -45.46
N SER A 328 -3.97 24.32 -44.94
CA SER A 328 -3.55 25.61 -45.56
C SER A 328 -2.23 26.15 -44.95
N LEU A 329 -1.44 26.96 -45.69
CA LEU A 329 -0.13 27.55 -45.28
C LEU A 329 -0.16 28.37 -43.97
N THR A 330 -1.33 28.90 -43.59
CA THR A 330 -1.57 29.58 -42.30
C THR A 330 -1.39 28.66 -41.10
N SER A 331 -1.48 27.33 -41.30
CA SER A 331 -1.19 26.33 -40.26
C SER A 331 0.30 26.31 -39.89
N GLY A 332 1.22 26.65 -40.80
CA GLY A 332 2.66 26.60 -40.55
C GLY A 332 3.14 27.65 -39.53
N TYR A 333 2.67 28.89 -39.63
CA TYR A 333 2.96 29.94 -38.65
C TYR A 333 2.31 29.64 -37.29
N TYR A 334 1.12 29.03 -37.31
CA TYR A 334 0.46 28.55 -36.10
C TYR A 334 1.31 27.47 -35.41
N TYR A 335 1.85 26.50 -36.17
CA TYR A 335 2.78 25.49 -35.67
C TYR A 335 4.06 26.08 -35.08
N LEU A 336 4.67 27.08 -35.72
CA LEU A 336 5.91 27.69 -35.23
C LEU A 336 5.69 28.42 -33.90
N ILE A 337 4.64 29.24 -33.80
CA ILE A 337 4.29 29.97 -32.58
C ILE A 337 3.92 29.00 -31.45
N GLN A 338 3.19 27.93 -31.77
CA GLN A 338 2.74 26.94 -30.80
C GLN A 338 3.88 26.01 -30.35
N THR A 339 4.82 25.69 -31.24
CA THR A 339 6.04 24.92 -30.90
C THR A 339 6.96 25.73 -29.98
N LEU A 340 7.15 27.03 -30.26
CA LEU A 340 7.90 27.94 -29.38
C LEU A 340 7.22 28.09 -28.01
N PHE A 341 5.89 28.15 -27.99
CA PHE A 341 5.10 28.15 -26.76
C PHE A 341 5.31 26.85 -25.96
N TYR A 342 5.30 25.68 -26.60
CA TYR A 342 5.51 24.38 -25.96
C TYR A 342 6.95 24.17 -25.46
N LEU A 343 7.96 24.63 -26.20
CA LEU A 343 9.35 24.63 -25.76
C LEU A 343 9.56 25.52 -24.53
N SER A 344 8.92 26.70 -24.49
CA SER A 344 9.01 27.59 -23.32
C SER A 344 8.38 26.97 -22.06
N HIS A 345 7.25 26.28 -22.21
CA HIS A 345 6.55 25.63 -21.10
C HIS A 345 7.28 24.38 -20.60
N ALA A 346 7.80 23.55 -21.51
CA ALA A 346 8.64 22.42 -21.13
C ALA A 346 9.89 22.88 -20.37
N SER A 347 10.55 23.94 -20.85
CA SER A 347 11.71 24.54 -20.18
C SER A 347 11.36 25.09 -18.79
N PHE A 348 10.20 25.73 -18.65
CA PHE A 348 9.72 26.25 -17.36
C PHE A 348 9.36 25.14 -16.36
N VAL A 349 8.75 24.04 -16.83
CA VAL A 349 8.47 22.86 -15.99
C VAL A 349 9.77 22.19 -15.55
N ILE A 350 10.76 22.06 -16.45
CA ILE A 350 12.07 21.51 -16.11
C ILE A 350 12.78 22.40 -15.09
N ALA A 351 12.73 23.73 -15.24
CA ALA A 351 13.28 24.68 -14.27
C ALA A 351 12.57 24.55 -12.90
N CYS A 352 11.24 24.42 -12.87
CA CYS A 352 10.49 24.17 -11.63
C CYS A 352 10.86 22.83 -10.98
N VAL A 353 11.09 21.78 -11.77
CA VAL A 353 11.52 20.46 -11.25
C VAL A 353 12.93 20.53 -10.69
N TYR A 354 13.83 21.26 -11.35
CA TYR A 354 15.20 21.50 -10.88
C TYR A 354 15.21 22.29 -9.55
N ASP A 355 14.42 23.36 -9.47
CA ASP A 355 14.29 24.21 -8.27
C ASP A 355 13.62 23.43 -7.09
N LEU A 356 12.64 22.56 -7.38
CA LEU A 356 12.09 21.61 -6.41
C LEU A 356 13.11 20.54 -5.96
N GLY A 357 14.10 20.24 -6.80
CA GLY A 357 15.23 19.36 -6.49
C GLY A 357 16.23 20.01 -5.53
N GLU A 358 16.67 21.24 -5.82
CA GLU A 358 17.56 22.00 -4.94
C GLU A 358 16.89 22.37 -3.61
N LEU A 359 15.62 22.79 -3.62
CA LEU A 359 14.86 23.07 -2.39
C LEU A 359 14.71 21.84 -1.50
N ARG A 360 14.71 20.61 -2.04
CA ARG A 360 14.72 19.37 -1.23
C ARG A 360 16.09 19.11 -0.60
N VAL A 361 17.18 19.35 -1.32
CA VAL A 361 18.54 19.09 -0.84
C VAL A 361 18.96 20.14 0.21
N ILE A 362 18.64 21.42 -0.03
CA ILE A 362 18.94 22.52 0.91
C ILE A 362 18.03 22.44 2.15
N ASN A 363 16.71 22.20 1.99
CA ASN A 363 15.83 22.08 3.17
C ASN A 363 16.08 20.81 3.97
N LEU A 364 16.37 19.62 3.39
CA LEU A 364 16.71 18.46 4.23
C LEU A 364 18.06 18.64 4.94
N GLY A 365 19.04 19.28 4.29
CA GLY A 365 20.34 19.55 4.87
C GLY A 365 20.27 20.51 6.06
N ASP A 366 19.58 21.63 5.88
CA ASP A 366 19.45 22.66 6.91
C ASP A 366 18.41 22.30 7.99
N TYR A 367 17.33 21.60 7.62
CA TYR A 367 16.35 21.05 8.57
C TYR A 367 16.94 19.92 9.41
N LYS A 368 17.75 19.01 8.83
CA LYS A 368 18.50 18.02 9.62
C LYS A 368 19.58 18.66 10.48
N LYS A 369 20.23 19.75 10.02
CA LYS A 369 21.18 20.52 10.85
C LYS A 369 20.49 21.19 12.04
N LEU A 370 19.33 21.84 11.84
CA LEU A 370 18.50 22.43 12.91
C LEU A 370 17.87 21.38 13.85
N LEU A 371 17.40 20.24 13.32
CA LEU A 371 16.96 19.08 14.12
C LEU A 371 18.10 18.46 14.90
N SER A 372 19.32 18.50 14.36
CA SER A 372 20.49 17.95 15.02
C SER A 372 21.06 18.84 16.12
N SER A 373 20.73 20.14 16.12
CA SER A 373 21.26 21.18 17.01
C SER A 373 20.26 21.69 18.05
N SER A 374 19.03 21.16 18.11
CA SER A 374 18.04 21.50 19.14
C SER A 374 18.03 20.42 20.22
N ASP A 375 18.10 20.81 21.49
CA ASP A 375 18.02 19.88 22.64
C ASP A 375 16.59 19.43 22.95
N LYS A 376 15.60 19.88 22.17
CA LYS A 376 14.17 19.60 22.39
C LYS A 376 13.53 18.86 21.22
N ASP A 377 12.58 17.99 21.55
CA ASP A 377 11.67 17.32 20.62
C ASP A 377 10.66 18.32 20.05
N PHE A 378 10.58 18.37 18.72
CA PHE A 378 9.76 19.36 18.02
C PHE A 378 8.26 19.22 18.28
N MET A 379 7.78 17.98 18.46
CA MET A 379 6.36 17.70 18.58
C MET A 379 5.84 18.00 19.99
N THR A 380 6.59 17.58 21.00
CA THR A 380 6.15 17.65 22.40
C THR A 380 6.72 18.83 23.18
N GLY A 381 7.82 19.42 22.69
CA GLY A 381 8.57 20.47 23.41
C GLY A 381 9.32 19.97 24.65
N LEU A 382 9.36 18.65 24.88
CA LEU A 382 10.24 18.02 25.87
C LEU A 382 11.69 18.04 25.39
N TYR A 383 12.61 17.78 26.31
CA TYR A 383 13.99 17.49 25.95
C TYR A 383 14.09 16.19 25.15
N ASN A 384 14.99 16.13 24.17
CA ASN A 384 15.14 14.95 23.31
C ASN A 384 16.25 14.02 23.80
N ARG A 385 16.39 12.84 23.19
CA ARG A 385 17.44 11.86 23.53
C ARG A 385 18.85 12.45 23.57
N LYS A 386 19.18 13.42 22.71
CA LYS A 386 20.53 14.02 22.65
C LYS A 386 20.87 14.90 23.84
N SER A 387 19.85 15.51 24.45
CA SER A 387 20.03 16.31 25.66
C SER A 387 20.30 15.47 26.92
N ILE A 388 20.11 14.15 26.83
CA ILE A 388 20.50 13.21 27.88
C ILE A 388 21.99 12.95 27.73
N GLU A 389 22.78 13.38 28.72
CA GLU A 389 24.21 13.17 28.73
C GLU A 389 24.53 11.79 29.31
N TYR A 390 24.39 10.75 28.47
CA TYR A 390 24.57 9.34 28.83
C TYR A 390 25.85 9.02 29.63
N LYS A 391 26.96 9.72 29.35
CA LYS A 391 28.25 9.52 30.03
C LYS A 391 28.45 10.37 31.30
N LYS A 392 27.47 11.17 31.71
CA LYS A 392 27.58 11.91 32.97
C LYS A 392 27.27 11.00 34.14
N VAL A 393 28.06 11.18 35.18
CA VAL A 393 27.86 10.58 36.49
C VAL A 393 27.14 11.61 37.35
N ILE A 394 26.04 11.21 38.00
CA ILE A 394 25.33 12.11 38.92
C ILE A 394 25.84 11.85 40.34
N GLU A 395 26.36 12.89 41.00
CA GLU A 395 26.94 12.81 42.35
C GLU A 395 25.92 12.40 43.44
N PHE A 396 24.63 12.58 43.18
CA PHE A 396 23.53 12.32 44.11
C PHE A 396 22.54 11.28 43.54
N SER A 397 21.91 10.52 44.42
CA SER A 397 20.87 9.54 44.07
C SER A 397 19.69 10.21 43.37
N CYS A 398 19.34 9.70 42.19
CA CYS A 398 18.15 10.07 41.41
C CYS A 398 17.27 8.85 41.12
N CYS A 399 15.97 9.11 40.92
CA CYS A 399 14.99 8.18 40.39
C CYS A 399 14.85 8.36 38.87
N TYR A 400 15.03 7.27 38.15
CA TYR A 400 14.88 7.16 36.71
C TYR A 400 13.61 6.40 36.37
N TYR A 401 12.82 6.93 35.45
CA TYR A 401 11.62 6.30 34.95
C TYR A 401 11.71 6.19 33.44
N TYR A 402 11.57 4.98 32.90
CA TYR A 402 11.37 4.78 31.46
C TYR A 402 9.90 4.45 31.24
N ILE A 403 9.24 5.20 30.38
CA ILE A 403 7.80 5.15 30.19
C ILE A 403 7.52 4.90 28.71
N ASP A 404 6.63 3.96 28.42
CA ASP A 404 6.24 3.66 27.05
C ASP A 404 4.71 3.62 26.94
N ALA A 405 4.19 4.38 25.97
CA ALA A 405 2.76 4.50 25.74
C ALA A 405 2.19 3.27 25.01
N ASN A 406 1.25 2.59 25.66
CA ASN A 406 0.68 1.35 25.19
C ASN A 406 -0.28 1.56 24.00
N GLN A 407 -0.21 0.67 23.00
CA GLN A 407 -1.15 0.60 21.87
C GLN A 407 -1.24 1.86 20.97
N LEU A 408 -0.22 2.72 20.97
CA LEU A 408 -0.21 3.90 20.09
C LEU A 408 -0.37 3.52 18.61
N LYS A 409 0.24 2.41 18.17
CA LYS A 409 0.10 1.89 16.81
C LYS A 409 -1.36 1.57 16.44
N PHE A 410 -2.06 0.86 17.32
CA PHE A 410 -3.48 0.54 17.11
C PHE A 410 -4.33 1.81 17.03
N LEU A 411 -4.05 2.81 17.87
CA LEU A 411 -4.74 4.10 17.84
C LEU A 411 -4.44 4.87 16.54
N ASN A 412 -3.19 4.84 16.06
CA ASN A 412 -2.80 5.45 14.79
C ASN A 412 -3.46 4.76 13.59
N ASP A 413 -3.57 3.43 13.60
CA ASP A 413 -4.15 2.65 12.52
C ASP A 413 -5.69 2.82 12.47
N SER A 414 -6.33 2.95 13.63
CA SER A 414 -7.79 3.11 13.73
C SER A 414 -8.27 4.55 13.52
N GLN A 415 -7.58 5.55 14.08
CA GLN A 415 -8.04 6.95 14.11
C GLN A 415 -7.13 7.91 13.34
N GLY A 416 -5.98 7.45 12.85
CA GLY A 416 -5.01 8.21 12.07
C GLY A 416 -4.00 8.99 12.91
N HIS A 417 -2.78 9.13 12.39
CA HIS A 417 -1.62 9.71 13.09
C HIS A 417 -1.85 11.04 13.84
N HIS A 418 -2.68 11.94 13.32
CA HIS A 418 -2.99 13.22 13.97
C HIS A 418 -3.63 13.09 15.36
N VAL A 419 -4.35 11.99 15.63
CA VAL A 419 -4.91 11.71 16.96
C VAL A 419 -3.78 11.21 17.88
N GLY A 420 -2.94 10.28 17.41
CA GLY A 420 -1.78 9.81 18.17
C GLY A 420 -0.81 10.93 18.54
N ASP A 421 -0.51 11.85 17.61
CA ASP A 421 0.33 13.02 17.88
C ASP A 421 -0.24 13.89 19.01
N ARG A 422 -1.56 14.11 19.01
CA ARG A 422 -2.25 14.87 20.07
C ARG A 422 -2.16 14.17 21.42
N MET A 423 -2.31 12.83 21.44
CA MET A 423 -2.17 12.05 22.67
C MET A 423 -0.75 12.13 23.23
N LEU A 424 0.26 12.01 22.37
CA LEU A 424 1.66 12.13 22.78
C LEU A 424 2.00 13.53 23.30
N ILE A 425 1.42 14.59 22.72
CA ILE A 425 1.56 15.96 23.23
C ILE A 425 0.91 16.10 24.62
N ASN A 426 -0.26 15.50 24.83
CA ASN A 426 -0.93 15.50 26.13
C ASN A 426 -0.14 14.75 27.20
N LEU A 427 0.36 13.55 26.89
CA LEU A 427 1.25 12.78 27.77
C LEU A 427 2.49 13.59 28.14
N ALA A 428 3.14 14.18 27.14
CA ALA A 428 4.33 14.99 27.35
C ALA A 428 4.09 16.18 28.29
N MET A 429 2.97 16.91 28.12
CA MET A 429 2.61 18.01 29.02
C MET A 429 2.37 17.52 30.45
N ARG A 430 1.79 16.33 30.63
CA ARG A 430 1.55 15.73 31.94
C ARG A 430 2.85 15.27 32.59
N PHE A 431 3.69 14.52 31.87
CA PHE A 431 4.98 14.05 32.33
C PHE A 431 5.92 15.20 32.70
N LYS A 432 5.91 16.31 31.95
CA LYS A 432 6.63 17.53 32.34
C LYS A 432 6.23 18.06 33.71
N LYS A 433 4.93 18.09 34.01
CA LYS A 433 4.40 18.55 35.30
C LYS A 433 4.74 17.58 36.42
N ILE A 434 4.65 16.28 36.15
CA ILE A 434 4.98 15.22 37.12
C ILE A 434 6.48 15.29 37.46
N ALA A 435 7.35 15.34 36.45
CA ALA A 435 8.80 15.44 36.66
C ALA A 435 9.20 16.67 37.47
N ALA A 436 8.55 17.82 37.24
CA ALA A 436 8.81 19.04 38.00
C ALA A 436 8.51 18.91 39.51
N ARG A 437 7.52 18.08 39.89
CA ARG A 437 7.24 17.78 41.33
C ARG A 437 8.35 16.95 41.96
N GLY A 438 8.98 16.09 41.16
CA GLY A 438 10.13 15.27 41.54
C GLY A 438 11.48 16.00 41.57
N ILE A 439 11.49 17.34 41.40
CA ILE A 439 12.70 18.13 41.13
C ILE A 439 13.50 17.51 39.96
N GLY A 440 12.79 17.26 38.87
CA GLY A 440 13.28 16.49 37.75
C GLY A 440 12.89 17.05 36.39
N GLN A 441 13.33 16.33 35.37
CA GLN A 441 13.14 16.71 33.98
C GLN A 441 12.54 15.56 33.18
N ALA A 442 11.65 15.90 32.25
CA ALA A 442 11.02 14.97 31.32
C ALA A 442 11.63 15.06 29.92
N TYR A 443 11.87 13.90 29.32
CA TYR A 443 12.47 13.70 28.01
C TYR A 443 11.56 12.83 27.14
N ARG A 444 11.61 13.03 25.83
CA ARG A 444 11.09 12.09 24.83
C ARG A 444 12.25 11.50 24.06
N VAL A 445 12.47 10.20 24.21
CA VAL A 445 13.65 9.50 23.66
C VAL A 445 13.41 8.96 22.24
N GLY A 446 12.17 8.63 21.90
CA GLY A 446 11.76 8.16 20.58
C GLY A 446 10.26 7.88 20.55
N GLY A 447 9.64 7.79 19.38
CA GLY A 447 8.26 7.29 19.20
C GLY A 447 7.25 7.63 20.32
N ASP A 448 6.85 6.60 21.04
CA ASP A 448 5.96 6.52 22.22
C ASP A 448 6.70 6.48 23.57
N GLU A 449 8.02 6.67 23.56
CA GLU A 449 8.91 6.47 24.70
C GLU A 449 9.34 7.79 25.36
N PHE A 450 9.24 7.83 26.69
CA PHE A 450 9.56 8.96 27.53
C PHE A 450 10.48 8.55 28.68
N VAL A 451 11.32 9.48 29.13
CA VAL A 451 12.16 9.29 30.31
C VAL A 451 11.92 10.42 31.30
N LEU A 452 11.79 10.08 32.58
CA LEU A 452 11.83 11.05 33.68
C LEU A 452 13.07 10.81 34.53
N ILE A 453 13.81 11.88 34.83
CA ILE A 453 14.94 11.84 35.77
C ILE A 453 14.62 12.83 36.88
N CYS A 454 14.41 12.33 38.09
CA CYS A 454 13.93 13.10 39.23
C CYS A 454 14.80 12.86 40.46
N GLN A 455 15.05 13.88 41.28
CA GLN A 455 15.76 13.69 42.55
C GLN A 455 14.88 12.96 43.59
N THR A 456 13.57 13.20 43.55
CA THR A 456 12.59 12.52 44.40
C THR A 456 11.67 11.61 43.58
N SER A 457 11.13 10.57 44.23
CA SER A 457 10.22 9.64 43.58
C SER A 457 8.92 10.35 43.16
N VAL A 458 8.47 10.07 41.94
CA VAL A 458 7.19 10.54 41.35
C VAL A 458 6.25 9.37 41.00
N SER A 459 6.48 8.21 41.63
CA SER A 459 5.73 6.98 41.34
C SER A 459 4.23 7.11 41.65
N GLU A 460 3.90 7.76 42.77
CA GLU A 460 2.51 8.01 43.19
C GLU A 460 1.76 8.84 42.14
N GLU A 461 2.38 9.88 41.60
CA GLU A 461 1.79 10.74 40.57
C GLU A 461 1.59 10.03 39.24
N LEU A 462 2.54 9.16 38.85
CA LEU A 462 2.41 8.33 37.64
C LEU A 462 1.28 7.30 37.80
N LEU A 463 1.22 6.61 38.95
CA LEU A 463 0.17 5.64 39.26
C LEU A 463 -1.21 6.30 39.35
N HIS A 464 -1.30 7.45 40.00
CA HIS A 464 -2.53 8.21 40.07
C HIS A 464 -3.02 8.60 38.67
N TYR A 465 -2.12 9.02 37.78
CA TYR A 465 -2.47 9.34 36.40
C TYR A 465 -2.96 8.12 35.62
N LEU A 466 -2.36 6.93 35.81
CA LEU A 466 -2.86 5.67 35.22
C LEU A 466 -4.27 5.33 35.73
N LEU A 467 -4.53 5.51 37.03
CA LEU A 467 -5.84 5.28 37.62
C LEU A 467 -6.89 6.27 37.10
N GLU A 468 -6.55 7.56 36.99
CA GLU A 468 -7.41 8.58 36.37
C GLU A 468 -7.81 8.20 34.94
N GLN A 469 -6.86 7.71 34.12
CA GLN A 469 -7.16 7.27 32.74
C GLN A 469 -8.11 6.07 32.71
N ASN A 470 -7.89 5.07 33.58
CA ASN A 470 -8.74 3.88 33.65
C ASN A 470 -10.17 4.19 34.13
N LEU A 471 -10.35 5.22 34.97
CA LEU A 471 -11.66 5.67 35.45
C LEU A 471 -12.44 6.47 34.39
N THR A 472 -11.76 7.10 33.43
CA THR A 472 -12.37 7.88 32.33
C THR A 472 -12.82 7.04 31.12
N GLN A 473 -13.14 5.75 31.32
CA GLN A 473 -13.54 4.77 30.29
C GLN A 473 -14.70 5.19 29.35
N GLU A 474 -15.36 6.33 29.57
CA GLU A 474 -16.38 6.90 28.68
C GLU A 474 -15.83 7.75 27.52
N THR A 475 -14.51 7.90 27.37
CA THR A 475 -13.93 8.55 26.18
C THR A 475 -13.02 7.59 25.41
N GLU A 476 -13.30 7.37 24.12
CA GLU A 476 -12.55 6.55 23.16
C GLU A 476 -11.10 7.06 22.87
N ASN A 477 -10.47 7.74 23.84
CA ASN A 477 -9.37 8.68 23.63
C ASN A 477 -8.31 8.70 24.76
N ALA A 478 -8.22 7.66 25.59
CA ALA A 478 -7.18 7.55 26.63
C ALA A 478 -6.05 6.61 26.18
N LEU A 479 -4.82 7.13 26.05
CA LEU A 479 -3.63 6.34 25.78
C LEU A 479 -3.02 5.89 27.12
N SER A 480 -3.10 4.59 27.42
CA SER A 480 -2.46 3.99 28.60
C SER A 480 -0.93 3.93 28.41
N PHE A 481 -0.17 3.73 29.48
CA PHE A 481 1.29 3.53 29.43
C PHE A 481 1.75 2.56 30.51
N SER A 482 2.92 1.98 30.30
CA SER A 482 3.64 1.19 31.32
C SER A 482 4.98 1.85 31.60
N PHE A 483 5.51 1.71 32.81
CA PHE A 483 6.81 2.30 33.14
C PHE A 483 7.71 1.41 33.99
N GLY A 484 9.01 1.53 33.80
CA GLY A 484 10.01 0.93 34.67
C GLY A 484 10.67 1.99 35.54
N ARG A 485 11.02 1.63 36.78
CA ARG A 485 11.69 2.53 37.72
C ARG A 485 13.03 1.94 38.16
N TYR A 486 14.03 2.82 38.22
CA TYR A 486 15.31 2.55 38.86
C TYR A 486 15.72 3.70 39.77
N ARG A 487 16.19 3.39 40.98
CA ARG A 487 16.81 4.37 41.88
C ARG A 487 18.31 4.14 41.90
N SER A 488 19.05 5.13 41.41
CA SER A 488 20.52 5.10 41.38
C SER A 488 21.13 5.29 42.75
N GLY A 489 22.26 4.64 42.99
CA GLY A 489 23.26 5.03 43.98
C GLY A 489 24.01 6.31 43.56
N PRO A 490 24.77 6.91 44.49
CA PRO A 490 25.64 8.03 44.15
C PRO A 490 26.70 7.58 43.15
N ASN A 491 27.04 8.45 42.20
CA ASN A 491 28.06 8.24 41.19
C ASN A 491 27.81 7.12 40.16
N GLU A 492 26.56 6.72 39.94
CA GLU A 492 26.23 5.85 38.81
C GLU A 492 26.11 6.61 37.48
N SER A 493 26.42 5.92 36.38
CA SER A 493 26.26 6.41 35.01
C SER A 493 24.78 6.63 34.68
N VAL A 494 24.44 7.78 34.10
CA VAL A 494 23.07 8.07 33.61
C VAL A 494 22.61 7.02 32.59
N GLU A 495 23.52 6.56 31.73
CA GLU A 495 23.23 5.54 30.72
C GLU A 495 22.77 4.22 31.34
N ASP A 496 23.52 3.71 32.31
CA ASP A 496 23.22 2.47 33.01
C ASP A 496 21.89 2.59 33.77
N CYS A 497 21.64 3.75 34.38
CA CYS A 497 20.41 3.99 35.12
C CYS A 497 19.17 4.02 34.22
N ILE A 498 19.26 4.66 33.05
CA ILE A 498 18.18 4.67 32.05
C ILE A 498 17.96 3.27 31.50
N TYR A 499 19.05 2.54 31.20
CA TYR A 499 18.98 1.16 30.73
C TYR A 499 18.25 0.25 31.73
N LYS A 500 18.61 0.32 33.03
CA LYS A 500 17.92 -0.42 34.09
C LYS A 500 16.43 -0.09 34.12
N ALA A 501 16.07 1.19 34.03
CA ALA A 501 14.67 1.62 33.99
C ALA A 501 13.94 1.15 32.71
N GLU A 502 14.61 1.15 31.55
CA GLU A 502 14.08 0.65 30.28
C GLU A 502 13.78 -0.85 30.35
N TYR A 503 14.73 -1.64 30.86
CA TYR A 503 14.53 -3.07 31.08
C TYR A 503 13.31 -3.34 31.96
N CYS A 504 13.16 -2.61 33.07
CA CYS A 504 11.98 -2.71 33.93
C CYS A 504 10.69 -2.35 33.19
N CYS A 505 10.71 -1.34 32.31
CA CYS A 505 9.55 -0.97 31.51
C CYS A 505 9.13 -2.10 30.57
N ARG A 506 10.10 -2.74 29.89
CA ARG A 506 9.86 -3.92 29.05
C ARG A 506 9.29 -5.09 29.85
N LYS A 507 9.83 -5.35 31.05
CA LYS A 507 9.35 -6.38 31.98
C LYS A 507 7.92 -6.12 32.47
N ALA A 508 7.59 -4.86 32.76
CA ALA A 508 6.22 -4.46 33.10
C ALA A 508 5.25 -4.78 31.96
N LYS A 509 5.63 -4.47 30.72
CA LYS A 509 4.83 -4.78 29.53
C LYS A 509 4.64 -6.27 29.30
N SER A 510 5.69 -7.09 29.41
CA SER A 510 5.58 -8.54 29.21
C SER A 510 4.67 -9.19 30.26
N ASN A 511 4.71 -8.68 31.49
CA ASN A 511 3.88 -9.17 32.60
C ASN A 511 2.47 -8.56 32.61
N ASN A 512 2.17 -7.66 31.67
CA ASN A 512 0.92 -6.89 31.60
C ASN A 512 0.61 -6.10 32.89
N GLU A 513 1.67 -5.56 33.50
CA GLU A 513 1.62 -4.74 34.71
C GLU A 513 1.84 -3.26 34.40
N PRO A 514 1.31 -2.35 35.24
CA PRO A 514 1.46 -0.91 35.03
C PRO A 514 2.90 -0.43 35.22
N TYR A 515 3.65 -1.05 36.14
CA TYR A 515 5.05 -0.73 36.36
C TYR A 515 5.85 -1.86 37.00
N GLN A 516 7.18 -1.77 36.89
CA GLN A 516 8.13 -2.67 37.54
C GLN A 516 9.33 -1.90 38.07
N ASP A 517 9.91 -2.41 39.17
CA ASP A 517 11.15 -1.92 39.76
C ASP A 517 12.32 -2.82 39.41
N TRP A 518 13.49 -2.22 39.26
CA TRP A 518 14.73 -3.00 39.12
C TRP A 518 14.94 -3.87 40.36
N GLN A 519 15.07 -5.17 40.12
CA GLN A 519 15.44 -6.12 41.16
C GLN A 519 16.90 -6.51 40.97
N GLN A 520 17.60 -6.86 42.04
CA GLN A 520 19.00 -7.26 41.96
C GLN A 520 19.21 -8.47 41.03
N GLN A 521 18.21 -9.36 40.96
CA GLN A 521 18.20 -10.50 40.04
C GLN A 521 18.28 -10.12 38.57
N ASP A 522 17.85 -8.91 38.21
CA ASP A 522 17.95 -8.40 36.84
C ASP A 522 19.40 -8.01 36.49
N GLY A 523 20.35 -8.12 37.43
CA GLY A 523 21.77 -7.77 37.29
C GLY A 523 22.49 -8.37 36.09
N VAL A 524 22.10 -9.59 35.65
CA VAL A 524 22.65 -10.19 34.42
C VAL A 524 22.44 -9.29 33.23
N MET A 525 21.30 -8.60 33.17
CA MET A 525 20.95 -7.73 32.04
C MET A 525 21.88 -6.53 31.90
N LEU A 526 22.67 -6.17 32.92
CA LEU A 526 23.69 -5.12 32.78
C LEU A 526 24.74 -5.48 31.73
N TYR A 527 25.10 -6.76 31.60
CA TYR A 527 26.02 -7.22 30.56
C TYR A 527 25.46 -7.11 29.14
N SER A 528 24.20 -6.66 29.00
CA SER A 528 23.66 -6.24 27.71
C SER A 528 23.89 -4.76 27.38
N LEU A 529 24.74 -4.07 28.13
CA LEU A 529 25.26 -2.77 27.75
C LEU A 529 26.52 -2.94 26.86
N PRO A 530 26.63 -2.22 25.72
CA PRO A 530 27.74 -2.41 24.77
C PRO A 530 29.16 -2.28 25.35
N ASN A 531 29.33 -1.42 26.35
CA ASN A 531 30.58 -1.21 27.09
C ASN A 531 30.96 -2.39 27.99
N LEU A 532 30.00 -3.27 28.32
CA LEU A 532 30.21 -4.45 29.16
C LEU A 532 30.29 -5.75 28.35
N ARG A 533 30.43 -5.65 27.01
CA ARG A 533 30.56 -6.83 26.12
C ARG A 533 31.76 -7.70 26.48
N GLU A 534 32.92 -7.10 26.75
CA GLU A 534 34.14 -7.84 27.09
C GLU A 534 33.94 -8.63 28.39
N GLU A 535 33.37 -7.99 29.41
CA GLU A 535 33.03 -8.63 30.68
C GLU A 535 31.99 -9.75 30.49
N ALA A 536 31.01 -9.58 29.59
CA ALA A 536 30.03 -10.62 29.26
C ALA A 536 30.72 -11.86 28.67
N VAL A 537 31.69 -11.67 27.77
CA VAL A 537 32.46 -12.77 27.17
C VAL A 537 33.35 -13.46 28.21
N GLU A 538 33.99 -12.70 29.09
CA GLU A 538 34.78 -13.26 30.21
C GLU A 538 33.90 -14.08 31.15
N LEU A 539 32.71 -13.59 31.46
CA LEU A 539 31.73 -14.28 32.29
C LEU A 539 31.31 -15.62 31.69
N LEU A 540 31.01 -15.66 30.38
CA LEU A 540 30.68 -16.90 29.66
C LEU A 540 31.85 -17.91 29.65
N ASN A 541 33.09 -17.44 29.64
CA ASN A 541 34.27 -18.30 29.65
C ASN A 541 34.74 -18.71 31.05
N SER A 542 34.19 -18.09 32.11
CA SER A 542 34.55 -18.38 33.49
C SER A 542 33.83 -19.63 34.03
N ASP A 543 34.28 -20.11 35.20
CA ASP A 543 33.65 -21.21 35.93
C ASP A 543 32.25 -20.85 36.49
N ARG A 544 31.79 -19.61 36.26
CA ARG A 544 30.42 -19.20 36.58
C ARG A 544 29.40 -19.73 35.59
N LEU A 545 29.78 -20.08 34.36
CA LEU A 545 28.91 -20.76 33.43
C LEU A 545 28.84 -22.25 33.78
N LEU A 546 27.72 -22.64 34.40
CA LEU A 546 27.44 -24.00 34.81
C LEU A 546 26.70 -24.76 33.71
N CYS A 547 27.06 -26.04 33.54
CA CYS A 547 26.40 -26.95 32.63
C CYS A 547 25.46 -27.88 33.42
N PHE A 548 24.16 -27.72 33.20
CA PHE A 548 23.13 -28.59 33.75
C PHE A 548 22.73 -29.63 32.72
N ALA A 549 22.21 -30.77 33.17
CA ALA A 549 21.67 -31.82 32.32
C ALA A 549 20.24 -32.15 32.73
N GLN A 550 19.35 -32.32 31.75
CA GLN A 550 17.98 -32.80 31.98
C GLN A 550 17.74 -34.09 31.21
N LYS A 551 17.20 -35.11 31.89
CA LYS A 551 16.95 -36.43 31.29
C LYS A 551 15.78 -36.40 30.30
N ILE A 552 16.01 -36.99 29.14
CA ILE A 552 15.03 -37.34 28.11
C ILE A 552 14.77 -38.84 28.24
N HIS A 553 13.60 -39.21 28.71
CA HIS A 553 13.25 -40.59 29.04
C HIS A 553 12.56 -41.27 27.86
N SER A 554 13.03 -42.47 27.50
CA SER A 554 12.43 -43.31 26.46
C SER A 554 11.24 -44.10 27.02
N LEU A 555 10.09 -44.02 26.37
CA LEU A 555 8.94 -44.87 26.67
C LEU A 555 9.05 -46.27 26.04
N LYS A 556 9.90 -46.42 25.01
CA LYS A 556 10.10 -47.68 24.25
C LYS A 556 11.29 -48.52 24.72
N GLY A 557 11.81 -48.29 25.94
CA GLY A 557 12.90 -49.07 26.55
C GLY A 557 14.30 -48.87 25.96
N VAL A 558 14.52 -47.81 25.17
CA VAL A 558 15.85 -47.42 24.65
C VAL A 558 16.62 -46.64 25.74
N ALA A 559 17.95 -46.56 25.61
CA ALA A 559 18.78 -45.74 26.49
C ALA A 559 18.27 -44.28 26.53
N SER A 560 18.19 -43.72 27.74
CA SER A 560 17.82 -42.31 27.92
C SER A 560 18.94 -41.37 27.44
N SER A 561 18.58 -40.22 26.90
CA SER A 561 19.50 -39.14 26.55
C SER A 561 19.34 -37.95 27.50
N TYR A 562 20.21 -36.95 27.38
CA TYR A 562 20.20 -35.78 28.26
C TYR A 562 20.37 -34.49 27.49
N GLU A 563 19.52 -33.51 27.72
CA GLU A 563 19.67 -32.16 27.20
C GLU A 563 20.61 -31.34 28.10
N LEU A 564 21.62 -30.72 27.50
CA LEU A 564 22.51 -29.80 28.20
C LEU A 564 21.93 -28.39 28.21
N LEU A 565 21.86 -27.83 29.42
CA LEU A 565 21.26 -26.53 29.69
C LEU A 565 22.30 -25.62 30.35
N CYS A 566 22.50 -24.42 29.82
CA CYS A 566 23.37 -23.44 30.46
C CYS A 566 22.68 -22.79 31.66
N ARG A 567 23.44 -22.55 32.72
CA ARG A 567 23.03 -21.77 33.90
C ARG A 567 24.18 -20.86 34.30
N LEU A 568 23.87 -19.69 34.84
CA LEU A 568 24.90 -18.75 35.27
C LEU A 568 24.90 -18.63 36.80
N LYS A 569 26.05 -18.88 37.42
CA LYS A 569 26.27 -18.69 38.85
C LYS A 569 26.65 -17.24 39.13
N MET A 570 25.90 -16.61 40.03
CA MET A 570 26.12 -15.24 40.51
C MET A 570 26.10 -15.19 42.04
N GLU A 571 26.53 -14.08 42.61
CA GLU A 571 26.39 -13.78 44.04
C GLU A 571 25.24 -12.78 44.23
N ASP A 572 24.40 -12.99 45.25
CA ASP A 572 23.41 -12.02 45.68
C ASP A 572 24.02 -10.92 46.59
N GLU A 573 23.22 -9.95 47.02
CA GLU A 573 23.64 -8.82 47.87
C GLU A 573 24.21 -9.25 49.23
N GLU A 574 23.88 -10.46 49.68
CA GLU A 574 24.32 -11.04 50.95
C GLU A 574 25.55 -11.96 50.76
N GLY A 575 26.09 -12.04 49.52
CA GLY A 575 27.23 -12.88 49.16
C GLY A 575 26.86 -14.37 49.03
N ARG A 576 25.58 -14.71 48.91
CA ARG A 576 25.13 -16.10 48.69
C ARG A 576 25.10 -16.43 47.21
N GLU A 577 25.39 -17.68 46.90
CA GLU A 577 25.37 -18.18 45.54
C GLU A 577 23.92 -18.27 45.01
N LYS A 578 23.68 -17.63 43.88
CA LYS A 578 22.43 -17.67 43.13
C LYS A 578 22.67 -18.24 41.74
N ILE A 579 21.78 -19.14 41.31
CA ILE A 579 21.79 -19.68 39.95
C ILE A 579 20.74 -18.95 39.13
N VAL A 580 21.18 -18.26 38.09
CA VAL A 580 20.34 -17.57 37.12
C VAL A 580 19.88 -18.55 36.05
N SER A 581 18.60 -18.44 35.66
CA SER A 581 17.97 -19.28 34.65
C SER A 581 18.55 -19.02 33.25
N ALA A 582 18.34 -19.96 32.32
CA ALA A 582 18.80 -19.79 30.94
C ALA A 582 18.14 -18.59 30.25
N GLY A 583 16.85 -18.31 30.48
CA GLY A 583 16.13 -17.25 29.75
C GLY A 583 16.79 -15.86 29.90
N GLU A 584 17.10 -15.46 31.13
CA GLU A 584 17.77 -14.19 31.42
C GLU A 584 19.18 -14.12 30.80
N LEU A 585 19.93 -15.22 30.84
CA LEU A 585 21.24 -15.30 30.20
C LEU A 585 21.14 -15.20 28.68
N LEU A 586 20.18 -15.91 28.07
CA LEU A 586 19.99 -15.97 26.62
C LEU A 586 19.56 -14.61 26.06
N ASP A 587 18.79 -13.81 26.79
CA ASP A 587 18.44 -12.44 26.40
C ASP A 587 19.69 -11.55 26.27
N VAL A 588 20.61 -11.64 27.23
CA VAL A 588 21.89 -10.92 27.16
C VAL A 588 22.71 -11.39 25.97
N VAL A 589 22.84 -12.70 25.83
CA VAL A 589 23.62 -13.32 24.76
C VAL A 589 23.09 -12.91 23.38
N ALA A 590 21.78 -12.93 23.17
CA ALA A 590 21.14 -12.50 21.92
C ALA A 590 21.35 -11.00 21.65
N SER A 591 21.17 -10.14 22.66
CA SER A 591 21.33 -8.69 22.51
C SER A 591 22.75 -8.26 22.10
N HIS A 592 23.76 -9.02 22.53
CA HIS A 592 25.17 -8.77 22.23
C HIS A 592 25.67 -9.56 21.02
N GLY A 593 24.84 -10.45 20.48
CA GLY A 593 25.27 -11.34 19.44
C GLY A 593 26.39 -12.29 19.88
N LEU A 594 26.32 -12.79 21.12
CA LEU A 594 27.26 -13.72 21.75
C LEU A 594 26.81 -15.18 21.67
N GLU A 595 25.80 -15.48 20.85
CA GLU A 595 25.19 -16.82 20.76
C GLU A 595 26.24 -17.86 20.36
N LYS A 596 27.14 -17.49 19.43
CA LYS A 596 28.22 -18.37 18.98
C LYS A 596 29.20 -18.69 20.10
N GLU A 597 29.56 -17.70 20.92
CA GLU A 597 30.48 -17.84 22.04
C GLU A 597 29.90 -18.77 23.10
N LEU A 598 28.62 -18.60 23.45
CA LEU A 598 27.92 -19.49 24.38
C LEU A 598 27.83 -20.92 23.82
N ASP A 599 27.35 -21.09 22.59
CA ASP A 599 27.17 -22.41 21.96
C ASP A 599 28.51 -23.14 21.84
N SER A 600 29.59 -22.43 21.47
CA SER A 600 30.94 -23.00 21.37
C SER A 600 31.51 -23.43 22.73
N ARG A 601 31.21 -22.68 23.79
CA ARG A 601 31.59 -23.02 25.16
C ARG A 601 30.83 -24.25 25.64
N MET A 602 29.52 -24.29 25.43
CA MET A 602 28.68 -25.45 25.77
C MET A 602 29.06 -26.70 24.96
N LEU A 603 29.43 -26.55 23.68
CA LEU A 603 29.93 -27.66 22.86
C LEU A 603 31.23 -28.23 23.43
N THR A 604 32.10 -27.37 23.95
CA THR A 604 33.34 -27.80 24.59
C THR A 604 33.06 -28.57 25.89
N TYR A 605 32.09 -28.14 26.70
CA TYR A 605 31.62 -28.93 27.85
C TYR A 605 31.03 -30.28 27.42
N ALA A 606 30.17 -30.30 26.39
CA ALA A 606 29.56 -31.51 25.89
C ALA A 606 30.60 -32.55 25.43
N ILE A 607 31.62 -32.11 24.68
CA ILE A 607 32.71 -32.97 24.22
C ILE A 607 33.47 -33.54 25.42
N GLY A 608 33.84 -32.72 26.41
CA GLY A 608 34.54 -33.20 27.60
C GLY A 608 33.74 -34.25 28.39
N LEU A 609 32.42 -34.04 28.53
CA LEU A 609 31.54 -35.00 29.18
C LEU A 609 31.43 -36.31 28.38
N LEU A 610 31.31 -36.23 27.04
CA LEU A 610 31.25 -37.41 26.18
C LEU A 610 32.58 -38.18 26.16
N GLU A 611 33.72 -37.50 26.27
CA GLU A 611 35.03 -38.16 26.40
C GLU A 611 35.17 -38.90 27.72
N HIS A 612 34.63 -38.34 28.81
CA HIS A 612 34.75 -38.91 30.14
C HIS A 612 33.76 -40.05 30.40
N TYR A 613 32.49 -39.89 30.00
CA TYR A 613 31.43 -40.86 30.25
C TYR A 613 31.01 -41.54 28.93
N SER A 614 31.21 -42.85 28.84
CA SER A 614 31.03 -43.63 27.61
C SER A 614 29.57 -44.02 27.31
N THR A 615 28.69 -43.99 28.31
CA THR A 615 27.30 -44.49 28.21
C THR A 615 26.26 -43.40 27.97
N ILE A 616 26.65 -42.12 28.05
CA ILE A 616 25.71 -41.00 27.94
C ILE A 616 25.56 -40.53 26.49
N GLN A 617 24.36 -40.05 26.17
CA GLN A 617 24.05 -39.33 24.94
C GLN A 617 23.57 -37.92 25.30
N LEU A 618 24.10 -36.90 24.63
CA LEU A 618 23.87 -35.50 24.96
C LEU A 618 23.21 -34.76 23.80
N SER A 619 22.20 -33.96 24.10
CA SER A 619 21.64 -32.95 23.21
C SER A 619 22.20 -31.56 23.52
N LEU A 620 22.48 -30.78 22.48
CA LEU A 620 22.92 -29.40 22.59
C LEU A 620 22.16 -28.47 21.65
N ASN A 621 21.62 -27.39 22.20
CA ASN A 621 20.95 -26.33 21.46
C ASN A 621 21.93 -25.47 20.67
N PHE A 622 21.61 -25.23 19.40
CA PHE A 622 22.40 -24.39 18.49
C PHE A 622 21.57 -23.22 17.99
N SER A 623 22.12 -22.01 18.16
CA SER A 623 21.54 -20.82 17.55
C SER A 623 21.68 -20.82 16.02
N VAL A 624 20.89 -19.98 15.36
CA VAL A 624 20.99 -19.71 13.91
C VAL A 624 22.41 -19.32 13.52
N LYS A 625 23.09 -18.50 14.31
CA LYS A 625 24.45 -18.05 13.97
C LYS A 625 25.46 -19.19 14.01
N THR A 626 25.32 -20.10 14.97
CA THR A 626 26.23 -21.24 15.14
C THR A 626 26.04 -22.30 14.07
N ILE A 627 24.78 -22.68 13.76
CA ILE A 627 24.51 -23.74 12.77
C ILE A 627 24.95 -23.36 11.35
N PHE A 628 24.90 -22.07 10.99
CA PHE A 628 25.35 -21.58 9.68
C PHE A 628 26.86 -21.29 9.62
N ASP A 629 27.60 -21.47 10.71
CA ASP A 629 29.05 -21.33 10.75
C ASP A 629 29.73 -22.66 10.39
N MET A 630 30.28 -22.70 9.17
CA MET A 630 30.95 -23.89 8.65
C MET A 630 32.14 -24.32 9.51
N SER A 631 32.80 -23.41 10.24
CA SER A 631 33.91 -23.79 11.14
C SER A 631 33.44 -24.66 12.30
N VAL A 632 32.22 -24.43 12.81
CA VAL A 632 31.62 -25.24 13.88
C VAL A 632 31.14 -26.57 13.31
N ILE A 633 30.48 -26.56 12.15
CA ILE A 633 30.05 -27.79 11.47
C ILE A 633 31.24 -28.68 11.12
N ASP A 634 32.32 -28.10 10.59
CA ASP A 634 33.55 -28.83 10.30
C ASP A 634 34.14 -29.41 11.59
N ARG A 635 34.20 -28.63 12.70
CA ARG A 635 34.65 -29.13 14.00
C ARG A 635 33.85 -30.34 14.46
N LEU A 636 32.52 -30.30 14.36
CA LEU A 636 31.63 -31.41 14.69
C LEU A 636 31.90 -32.65 13.83
N CYS A 637 32.03 -32.48 12.51
CA CYS A 637 32.29 -33.59 11.58
C CYS A 637 33.64 -34.27 11.81
N HIS A 638 34.64 -33.53 12.31
CA HIS A 638 35.98 -34.03 12.64
C HIS A 638 36.07 -34.68 14.03
N LEU A 639 35.01 -34.62 14.85
CA LEU A 639 35.00 -35.34 16.13
C LEU A 639 35.12 -36.85 15.90
N PRO A 640 35.74 -37.58 16.84
CA PRO A 640 35.80 -39.03 16.80
C PRO A 640 34.41 -39.67 16.65
N PRO A 641 34.29 -40.78 15.88
CA PRO A 641 33.00 -41.45 15.67
C PRO A 641 32.23 -41.80 16.95
N TYR A 642 32.96 -42.22 18.00
CA TYR A 642 32.37 -42.59 19.29
C TYR A 642 31.83 -41.39 20.12
N ILE A 643 32.20 -40.16 19.76
CA ILE A 643 31.66 -38.93 20.35
C ILE A 643 30.47 -38.46 19.53
N ARG A 644 30.66 -38.29 18.22
CA ARG A 644 29.64 -37.70 17.34
C ARG A 644 28.36 -38.53 17.26
N SER A 645 28.44 -39.87 17.37
CA SER A 645 27.26 -40.76 17.40
C SER A 645 26.42 -40.63 18.67
N ARG A 646 26.92 -39.94 19.69
CA ARG A 646 26.25 -39.70 20.98
C ARG A 646 25.93 -38.22 21.19
N LEU A 647 26.10 -37.40 20.15
CA LEU A 647 25.77 -35.99 20.16
C LEU A 647 24.53 -35.74 19.29
N CYS A 648 23.56 -35.05 19.87
CA CYS A 648 22.39 -34.53 19.20
C CYS A 648 22.48 -33.01 19.15
N VAL A 649 22.25 -32.43 17.96
CA VAL A 649 22.20 -30.99 17.76
C VAL A 649 20.73 -30.58 17.63
N GLU A 650 20.29 -29.72 18.54
CA GLU A 650 18.93 -29.18 18.59
C GLU A 650 18.88 -27.81 17.93
N VAL A 651 17.89 -27.60 17.06
CA VAL A 651 17.68 -26.36 16.30
C VAL A 651 16.19 -26.01 16.30
N THR A 652 15.85 -24.75 16.53
CA THR A 652 14.44 -24.33 16.61
C THR A 652 13.74 -24.24 15.25
N GLU A 653 12.40 -24.32 15.24
CA GLU A 653 11.55 -24.17 14.04
C GLU A 653 11.88 -22.90 13.23
N LEU A 654 12.23 -21.79 13.90
CA LEU A 654 12.57 -20.52 13.25
C LEU A 654 13.82 -20.62 12.36
N VAL A 655 14.77 -21.49 12.72
CA VAL A 655 15.97 -21.75 11.91
C VAL A 655 15.59 -22.39 10.59
N PHE A 656 14.62 -23.32 10.62
CA PHE A 656 14.16 -24.05 9.44
C PHE A 656 13.35 -23.17 8.48
N TYR A 657 12.49 -22.28 8.97
CA TYR A 657 11.64 -21.44 8.10
C TYR A 657 12.42 -20.52 7.17
N ARG A 658 13.68 -20.20 7.48
CA ARG A 658 14.56 -19.49 6.54
C ARG A 658 14.95 -20.33 5.32
N ALA A 659 14.59 -21.62 5.29
CA ALA A 659 14.46 -22.58 4.19
C ALA A 659 15.38 -22.33 2.98
N ASP A 660 16.64 -22.03 3.27
CA ASP A 660 17.69 -21.94 2.26
C ASP A 660 18.18 -23.36 1.99
N GLU A 661 18.42 -23.70 0.72
CA GLU A 661 19.01 -25.00 0.31
C GLU A 661 20.29 -25.31 1.11
N LYS A 662 20.94 -24.25 1.60
CA LYS A 662 22.08 -24.31 2.51
C LYS A 662 21.80 -25.02 3.84
N PHE A 663 20.67 -24.77 4.50
CA PHE A 663 20.36 -25.39 5.80
C PHE A 663 20.17 -26.90 5.65
N ARG A 664 19.40 -27.32 4.64
CA ARG A 664 19.20 -28.74 4.33
C ARG A 664 20.52 -29.46 4.08
N LYS A 665 21.44 -28.86 3.31
CA LYS A 665 22.78 -29.40 3.09
C LYS A 665 23.59 -29.54 4.39
N ILE A 666 23.40 -28.64 5.36
CA ILE A 666 24.08 -28.74 6.67
C ILE A 666 23.51 -29.91 7.47
N VAL A 667 22.18 -30.04 7.53
CA VAL A 667 21.52 -31.17 8.22
C VAL A 667 21.93 -32.51 7.60
N GLU A 668 21.84 -32.65 6.28
CA GLU A 668 22.27 -33.85 5.55
C GLU A 668 23.75 -34.18 5.83
N ARG A 669 24.61 -33.15 5.91
CA ARG A 669 26.03 -33.32 6.22
C ARG A 669 26.24 -33.82 7.65
N LEU A 670 25.54 -33.26 8.64
CA LEU A 670 25.63 -33.71 10.03
C LEU A 670 25.17 -35.17 10.17
N GLN A 671 24.03 -35.51 9.57
CA GLN A 671 23.49 -36.86 9.56
C GLN A 671 24.41 -37.87 8.86
N HIS A 672 25.03 -37.50 7.72
CA HIS A 672 26.04 -38.34 7.05
C HIS A 672 27.25 -38.63 7.96
N HIS A 673 27.57 -37.72 8.88
CA HIS A 673 28.59 -37.91 9.90
C HIS A 673 28.07 -38.55 11.20
N GLN A 674 26.86 -39.13 11.19
CA GLN A 674 26.21 -39.81 12.32
C GLN A 674 25.91 -38.90 13.51
N ILE A 675 25.78 -37.59 13.28
CA ILE A 675 25.31 -36.65 14.30
C ILE A 675 23.80 -36.57 14.16
N ILE A 676 23.10 -36.75 15.29
CA ILE A 676 21.64 -36.68 15.35
C ILE A 676 21.22 -35.21 15.26
N VAL A 677 20.22 -34.89 14.45
CA VAL A 677 19.67 -33.54 14.36
C VAL A 677 18.21 -33.55 14.81
N ALA A 678 17.92 -32.74 15.83
CA ALA A 678 16.59 -32.60 16.40
C ALA A 678 16.00 -31.21 16.14
N LEU A 679 14.72 -31.17 15.81
CA LEU A 679 13.95 -29.94 15.66
C LEU A 679 13.26 -29.60 16.98
N ASP A 680 13.55 -28.42 17.51
CA ASP A 680 13.10 -27.96 18.83
C ASP A 680 11.95 -26.93 18.73
N ASP A 681 11.20 -26.76 19.83
CA ASP A 681 10.03 -25.87 19.97
C ASP A 681 8.94 -26.07 18.89
N PHE A 682 8.75 -27.31 18.42
CA PHE A 682 7.84 -27.59 17.32
C PHE A 682 6.37 -27.35 17.71
N GLY A 683 5.69 -26.47 16.97
CA GLY A 683 4.27 -26.14 17.17
C GLY A 683 4.01 -24.84 17.93
N SER A 684 5.07 -24.10 18.28
CA SER A 684 4.98 -22.76 18.88
C SER A 684 4.68 -21.63 17.84
N GLY A 685 4.73 -21.90 16.52
CA GLY A 685 4.71 -20.88 15.46
C GLY A 685 4.07 -21.25 14.09
N TYR A 686 4.63 -20.70 12.99
CA TYR A 686 4.06 -20.72 11.63
C TYR A 686 4.19 -22.09 10.91
N SER A 687 3.06 -22.77 10.69
CA SER A 687 2.85 -23.82 9.66
C SER A 687 3.77 -25.06 9.71
N SER A 688 3.80 -25.71 10.88
CA SER A 688 4.65 -26.84 11.28
C SER A 688 4.52 -28.13 10.44
N TYR A 689 3.44 -28.33 9.68
CA TYR A 689 3.25 -29.56 8.87
C TYR A 689 4.14 -29.66 7.63
N SER A 690 4.54 -28.52 7.05
CA SER A 690 5.40 -28.52 5.87
C SER A 690 6.78 -29.13 6.17
N ILE A 691 7.31 -28.84 7.35
CA ILE A 691 8.60 -29.34 7.84
C ILE A 691 8.60 -30.87 7.97
N LEU A 692 7.54 -31.41 8.57
CA LEU A 692 7.35 -32.86 8.70
C LEU A 692 7.32 -33.57 7.34
N SER A 693 6.75 -32.92 6.31
CA SER A 693 6.67 -33.52 4.97
C SER A 693 8.02 -33.61 4.25
N GLU A 694 9.01 -32.81 4.66
CA GLU A 694 10.36 -32.83 4.07
C GLU A 694 11.26 -33.93 4.67
N GLY A 695 10.93 -34.42 5.88
CA GLY A 695 11.56 -35.62 6.46
C GLY A 695 13.07 -35.52 6.71
N CYS A 696 13.59 -34.33 7.01
CA CYS A 696 15.03 -34.09 7.13
C CYS A 696 15.60 -34.21 8.55
N PHE A 697 14.79 -34.44 9.58
CA PHE A 697 15.22 -34.48 10.99
C PHE A 697 15.13 -35.89 11.57
N ASP A 698 16.03 -36.23 12.50
CA ASP A 698 16.01 -37.52 13.20
C ASP A 698 14.99 -37.53 14.36
N THR A 699 14.74 -36.35 14.95
CA THR A 699 13.90 -36.18 16.12
C THR A 699 13.17 -34.85 16.08
N ILE A 700 11.94 -34.81 16.60
CA ILE A 700 11.13 -33.60 16.76
C ILE A 700 10.72 -33.49 18.23
N LYS A 701 10.94 -32.33 18.84
CA LYS A 701 10.56 -32.00 20.20
C LYS A 701 9.32 -31.11 20.16
N LEU A 702 8.21 -31.62 20.70
CA LEU A 702 6.94 -30.92 20.77
C LEU A 702 7.01 -29.84 21.85
N ASP A 703 6.68 -28.61 21.47
CA ASP A 703 6.64 -27.48 22.38
C ASP A 703 5.70 -27.74 23.57
N GLY A 704 6.12 -27.28 24.75
CA GLY A 704 5.38 -27.49 25.99
C GLY A 704 3.93 -26.98 25.97
N SER A 705 3.59 -25.99 25.15
CA SER A 705 2.21 -25.50 25.01
C SER A 705 1.26 -26.51 24.38
N LEU A 706 1.77 -27.46 23.58
CA LEU A 706 0.98 -28.56 23.02
C LEU A 706 0.74 -29.67 24.06
N VAL A 707 1.67 -29.86 24.99
CA VAL A 707 1.63 -30.89 26.03
C VAL A 707 0.84 -30.43 27.25
N GLU A 708 0.96 -29.15 27.63
CA GLU A 708 0.35 -28.58 28.82
C GLU A 708 -1.17 -28.81 28.82
N ASN A 709 -1.66 -29.49 29.86
CA ASN A 709 -3.06 -29.86 30.06
C ASN A 709 -3.68 -30.69 28.90
N ILE A 710 -2.87 -31.45 28.15
CA ILE A 710 -3.34 -32.26 27.00
C ILE A 710 -4.45 -33.25 27.38
N ASN A 711 -4.41 -33.78 28.60
CA ASN A 711 -5.43 -34.69 29.15
C ASN A 711 -6.84 -34.07 29.17
N SER A 712 -6.95 -32.74 29.28
CA SER A 712 -8.22 -31.99 29.35
C SER A 712 -8.77 -31.53 28.00
N SER A 713 -7.99 -31.62 26.92
CA SER A 713 -8.35 -31.09 25.61
C SER A 713 -8.31 -32.16 24.53
N ASP A 714 -9.49 -32.60 24.08
CA ASP A 714 -9.61 -33.56 22.98
C ASP A 714 -9.03 -33.02 21.66
N PHE A 715 -9.05 -31.70 21.47
CA PHE A 715 -8.42 -31.07 20.32
C PHE A 715 -6.90 -31.24 20.36
N LYS A 716 -6.25 -30.96 21.50
CA LYS A 716 -4.80 -31.16 21.66
C LYS A 716 -4.41 -32.63 21.49
N LYS A 717 -5.17 -33.56 22.07
CA LYS A 717 -4.93 -35.01 21.87
C LYS A 717 -4.94 -35.42 20.41
N LYS A 718 -5.96 -34.99 19.65
CA LYS A 718 -6.07 -35.29 18.21
C LYS A 718 -4.95 -34.64 17.39
N MET A 719 -4.57 -33.41 17.75
CA MET A 719 -3.46 -32.72 17.11
C MET A 719 -2.14 -33.47 17.32
N VAL A 720 -1.79 -33.79 18.56
CA VAL A 720 -0.57 -34.55 18.89
C VAL A 720 -0.60 -35.94 18.27
N HIS A 721 -1.74 -36.64 18.28
CA HIS A 721 -1.89 -37.93 17.59
C HIS A 721 -1.55 -37.83 16.10
N SER A 722 -2.09 -36.81 15.41
CA SER A 722 -1.82 -36.60 13.99
C SER A 722 -0.34 -36.28 13.73
N LEU A 723 0.33 -35.59 14.66
CA LEU A 723 1.77 -35.31 14.57
C LEU A 723 2.60 -36.59 14.74
N VAL A 724 2.23 -37.45 15.70
CA VAL A 724 2.89 -38.75 15.89
C VAL A 724 2.74 -39.61 14.65
N GLU A 725 1.54 -39.71 14.06
CA GLU A 725 1.33 -40.48 12.82
C GLU A 725 2.20 -39.98 11.65
N LEU A 726 2.34 -38.66 11.49
CA LEU A 726 3.21 -38.08 10.45
C LEU A 726 4.69 -38.32 10.72
N ALA A 727 5.11 -38.23 11.98
CA ALA A 727 6.48 -38.52 12.39
C ALA A 727 6.81 -40.00 12.14
N GLU A 728 5.90 -40.92 12.45
CA GLU A 728 6.03 -42.34 12.15
C GLU A 728 6.18 -42.61 10.64
N MET A 729 5.38 -41.95 9.79
CA MET A 729 5.49 -42.06 8.33
C MET A 729 6.85 -41.59 7.79
N SER A 730 7.49 -40.62 8.45
CA SER A 730 8.81 -40.09 8.09
C SER A 730 9.97 -40.76 8.84
N GLN A 731 9.68 -41.77 9.68
CA GLN A 731 10.66 -42.41 10.59
C GLN A 731 11.35 -41.44 11.55
N THR A 732 10.69 -40.32 11.86
CA THR A 732 11.16 -39.30 12.79
C THR A 732 10.69 -39.65 14.21
N LYS A 733 11.57 -39.57 15.20
CA LYS A 733 11.21 -39.79 16.61
C LYS A 733 10.54 -38.55 17.21
N VAL A 734 9.60 -38.72 18.12
CA VAL A 734 8.91 -37.60 18.79
C VAL A 734 9.23 -37.56 20.28
N VAL A 735 9.69 -36.39 20.74
CA VAL A 735 9.89 -36.06 22.15
C VAL A 735 8.78 -35.10 22.59
N ALA A 736 8.09 -35.38 23.68
CA ALA A 736 7.15 -34.45 24.29
C ALA A 736 7.81 -33.70 25.46
N GLU A 737 7.84 -32.37 25.40
CA GLU A 737 8.45 -31.54 26.43
C GLU A 737 7.46 -31.07 27.49
N ARG A 738 8.02 -30.55 28.59
CA ARG A 738 7.27 -29.96 29.70
C ARG A 738 6.20 -30.91 30.27
N VAL A 739 6.52 -32.20 30.37
CA VAL A 739 5.68 -33.17 31.08
C VAL A 739 5.80 -32.94 32.59
N GLU A 740 4.74 -32.39 33.19
CA GLU A 740 4.74 -31.97 34.61
C GLU A 740 3.85 -32.88 35.48
N THR A 741 2.90 -33.61 34.89
CA THR A 741 1.95 -34.48 35.61
C THR A 741 1.95 -35.92 35.12
N ILE A 742 1.50 -36.85 35.98
CA ILE A 742 1.34 -38.27 35.60
C ILE A 742 0.20 -38.46 34.59
N GLU A 743 -0.83 -37.59 34.63
CA GLU A 743 -1.95 -37.61 33.69
C GLU A 743 -1.52 -37.25 32.27
N GLU A 744 -0.65 -36.24 32.12
CA GLU A 744 -0.02 -35.89 30.84
C GLU A 744 0.82 -37.06 30.31
N LEU A 745 1.67 -37.64 31.16
CA LEU A 745 2.50 -38.79 30.80
C LEU A 745 1.65 -39.95 30.26
N ARG A 746 0.62 -40.37 31.00
CA ARG A 746 -0.26 -41.47 30.57
C ARG A 746 -0.96 -41.16 29.26
N THR A 747 -1.36 -39.91 29.06
CA THR A 747 -1.98 -39.49 27.79
C THR A 747 -0.97 -39.61 26.65
N LEU A 748 0.25 -39.10 26.82
CA LEU A 748 1.31 -39.16 25.80
C LEU A 748 1.73 -40.60 25.47
N GLU A 749 1.81 -41.49 26.47
CA GLU A 749 2.04 -42.93 26.26
C GLU A 749 0.96 -43.54 25.35
N THR A 750 -0.32 -43.24 25.59
CA THR A 750 -1.42 -43.74 24.74
C THR A 750 -1.40 -43.17 23.33
N LEU A 751 -0.81 -42.00 23.14
CA LEU A 751 -0.70 -41.33 21.84
C LEU A 751 0.51 -41.80 21.01
N GLY A 752 1.37 -42.68 21.55
CA GLY A 752 2.48 -43.29 20.79
C GLY A 752 3.79 -42.50 20.79
N ILE A 753 3.94 -41.50 21.67
CA ILE A 753 5.16 -40.70 21.81
C ILE A 753 6.38 -41.60 22.14
N ASP A 754 7.55 -41.30 21.56
CA ASP A 754 8.78 -42.09 21.77
C ASP A 754 9.51 -41.72 23.06
N PHE A 755 9.63 -40.42 23.31
CA PHE A 755 10.42 -39.86 24.40
C PHE A 755 9.65 -38.76 25.15
N ILE A 756 9.94 -38.61 26.44
CA ILE A 756 9.34 -37.57 27.27
C ILE A 756 10.39 -36.83 28.08
N GLN A 757 10.19 -35.53 28.26
CA GLN A 757 11.04 -34.66 29.05
C GLN A 757 10.17 -33.70 29.86
N GLY A 758 10.54 -33.47 31.12
CA GLY A 758 9.83 -32.54 31.99
C GLY A 758 10.13 -32.76 33.46
N PHE A 759 9.60 -31.88 34.31
CA PHE A 759 9.88 -31.90 35.74
C PHE A 759 9.29 -33.11 36.47
N TYR A 760 8.27 -33.76 35.90
CA TYR A 760 7.77 -35.04 36.42
C TYR A 760 8.84 -36.14 36.34
N ILE A 761 9.67 -36.10 35.29
CA ILE A 761 10.69 -37.11 35.00
C ILE A 761 11.99 -36.80 35.72
N HIS A 762 12.52 -35.61 35.50
CA HIS A 762 13.80 -35.17 36.03
C HIS A 762 13.88 -33.65 35.94
N ARG A 763 14.20 -33.01 37.07
CA ARG A 763 14.54 -31.59 37.09
C ARG A 763 15.99 -31.43 36.61
N PRO A 764 16.32 -30.34 35.88
CA PRO A 764 17.71 -30.07 35.53
C PRO A 764 18.61 -30.06 36.76
N THR A 765 19.71 -30.81 36.73
CA THR A 765 20.74 -30.89 37.78
C THR A 765 22.12 -30.65 37.19
N LEU A 766 23.13 -30.41 38.03
CA LEU A 766 24.49 -30.16 37.55
C LEU A 766 25.02 -31.42 36.82
N ALA A 767 25.47 -31.26 35.58
CA ALA A 767 25.76 -32.39 34.69
C ALA A 767 26.85 -33.31 35.25
N ILE A 768 27.92 -32.73 35.80
CA ILE A 768 29.05 -33.49 36.37
C ILE A 768 28.58 -34.35 37.55
N GLU A 769 27.83 -33.77 38.49
CA GLU A 769 27.31 -34.50 39.65
C GLU A 769 26.36 -35.63 39.23
N LEU A 770 25.50 -35.37 38.24
CA LEU A 770 24.56 -36.36 37.72
C LEU A 770 25.31 -37.58 37.14
N PHE A 771 26.28 -37.34 36.27
CA PHE A 771 26.99 -38.41 35.58
C PHE A 771 27.99 -39.15 36.47
N ASP A 772 28.62 -38.47 37.44
CA ASP A 772 29.44 -39.13 38.46
C ASP A 772 28.63 -40.10 39.33
N ASN A 773 27.42 -39.70 39.71
CA ASN A 773 26.54 -40.56 40.49
C ASN A 773 26.07 -41.77 39.67
N MET A 774 25.71 -41.57 38.40
CA MET A 774 25.35 -42.66 37.50
C MET A 774 26.49 -43.68 37.31
N GLU A 775 27.74 -43.21 37.19
CA GLU A 775 28.88 -44.11 37.04
C GLU A 775 29.16 -44.91 38.32
N LYS A 776 29.01 -44.29 39.49
CA LYS A 776 29.10 -45.00 40.79
C LYS A 776 28.04 -46.08 40.92
N GLU A 777 26.78 -45.76 40.63
CA GLU A 777 25.67 -46.72 40.67
C GLU A 777 25.88 -47.89 39.70
N ALA A 778 26.40 -47.62 38.49
CA ALA A 778 26.73 -48.65 37.52
C ALA A 778 27.82 -49.60 38.04
N ARG A 779 28.91 -49.05 38.63
CA ARG A 779 29.99 -49.85 39.22
C ARG A 779 29.53 -50.68 40.42
N GLU A 780 28.64 -50.14 41.25
CA GLU A 780 28.06 -50.87 42.40
C GLU A 780 27.14 -52.00 41.94
N SER A 781 26.34 -51.76 40.89
CA SER A 781 25.47 -52.79 40.28
C SER A 781 26.29 -53.92 39.66
N GLU A 782 27.34 -53.61 38.90
CA GLU A 782 28.27 -54.62 38.35
C GLU A 782 28.96 -55.43 39.47
N LYS A 783 29.32 -54.77 40.57
CA LYS A 783 29.93 -55.43 41.73
C LYS A 783 28.94 -56.35 42.46
N ALA A 784 27.69 -55.92 42.62
CA ALA A 784 26.62 -56.73 43.19
C ALA A 784 26.31 -57.95 42.30
N GLU A 785 26.26 -57.77 40.99
CA GLU A 785 26.01 -58.83 40.01
C GLU A 785 27.18 -59.83 39.98
N ARG A 786 28.44 -59.36 39.99
CA ARG A 786 29.62 -60.23 40.13
C ARG A 786 29.63 -61.00 41.45
N ASN A 787 29.23 -60.37 42.56
CA ASN A 787 29.13 -61.04 43.86
C ASN A 787 28.01 -62.08 43.89
N LEU A 788 26.88 -61.83 43.22
CA LEU A 788 25.78 -62.77 43.07
C LEU A 788 26.20 -64.00 42.24
N ILE A 789 26.93 -63.77 41.14
CA ILE A 789 27.49 -64.83 40.29
C ILE A 789 28.55 -65.64 41.06
N CYS A 790 29.44 -64.99 41.82
CA CYS A 790 30.44 -65.69 42.63
C CYS A 790 29.82 -66.50 43.78
N GLY A 791 28.74 -66.00 44.39
CA GLY A 791 28.02 -66.69 45.47
C GLY A 791 27.13 -67.85 45.01
N LEU A 792 26.79 -67.93 43.72
CA LEU A 792 26.10 -69.07 43.11
C LEU A 792 27.09 -70.17 42.65
N THR A 793 28.38 -69.86 42.57
CA THR A 793 29.45 -70.80 42.20
C THR A 793 30.22 -71.39 43.39
N SER A 794 29.89 -70.97 44.62
CA SER A 794 30.40 -71.53 45.89
C SER A 794 29.32 -72.38 46.55
#